data_AF-A0AAD9SA85-F1
#
_entry.id   AF-A0AAD9SA85-F1
#
_cell.length_a   1.000
_cell.length_b   1.000
_cell.length_c   1.000
_cell.angle_alpha   90.00
_cell.angle_beta   90.00
_cell.angle_gamma   90.00
#
_symmetry.space_group_name_H-M   'P 1'
#
loop_
_entity.id
_entity.type
_entity.pdbx_description
1 polymer ?
#
loop_
_entity_poly.entity_id
_entity_poly.type
_entity_poly.pdbx_seq_one_letter_code
_entity_poly.pdbx_strand_id
1 'polypeptide(L)'
;MDHELGSTAWFLSLMYKGRELRFLVQEEIRLVSAPSLPWAAADNQTHSSSAPVRMRANLKLLAIAAASFSAVVAQHFQRLGTCPTLGCILPPDQQDFLPGQEFDIRFEVHAPVNGSEANGGEPDKDFTVTIAKGSNGTATSIAEFFDLEEPEVETWTFSWYEDLFAQDAGNKTVVNVASKIYRRIALYEPGEYTVTLNYYDGEQTEAKWLVRPLAEEKRAKNVIFFIGDGMTTNMITAARLLGHKSINGRYQTTMQLDKFPVLGHQMTHSIDSYITDSANSASALYSGHKSTVNAMGVYADSSPDAFDDPKVETIVELLRRIQGSAWGAVSTAFLADATPTALTAHTRSRGLYGPLIDQALNGVSNYSWTHAGAPDVYFGGGAEQFLPGSGSYQGKDYYAEFAAQDYSVSLNKTSLLQASNSSKALGVFCRSNFPVWLDRNVFPEVLKTFTNDPAGNKSAALDLPGLKDMTLKAIDILNERGGDKGFFLMSEAASIDKQMHSLDYDRALGDLLELDDTVRATVEHLKALDILEDTLIVVSSDHGHGFDVFGSADTKYMASKETDREKRDAIGVYQNSGLSQYTVEVEGVGYNTGPNFPVNWDPRYVIASGFGANPDHRETYRVNDKKPRTPATNISGFDSDDYFVNPTDSVGGFIVNGTLPTSESQGVHSLTDVAVFAMGPCQELFGGVYSAIDIFYNMAECLGLAQSTNVTAGYDSIQPPETTMSEELTDEIEAINSIYGDGSLVQAGEDSDIYILSLPDESVSLRLQFPADYPAAPCIPISTNSSGGKRGVGARDLELFRSALGSIFQPGQVCLFDAVEELKRLQEEAGVDNDPSSDHEEPGDDHTHATFTPKAVDDLGPPPPWVLSEPVVELKSVFVARCAAVTSPDQAAQYVEHLLASDKRVRTATHNITAWRIRGPNGTSFQDCDDDGETAAGGRLLHLMQLMDLWDHMVVVTRWYGGQKLGPRRFALINAAARDAFVRAGIVNETSTATKKKGHGK
;
A
#
# COMPACT_ATOMS: atom_id res chain seq x y z
N MET A 1 32.25 -25.85 55.31
CA MET A 1 32.27 -26.85 56.39
C MET A 1 31.95 -26.11 57.68
N ASP A 2 30.81 -26.24 58.35
CA ASP A 2 29.63 -27.09 58.19
C ASP A 2 28.43 -26.34 58.80
N HIS A 3 27.30 -26.33 58.09
CA HIS A 3 26.01 -25.78 58.54
C HIS A 3 24.90 -26.61 57.86
N GLU A 4 24.10 -27.33 58.64
CA GLU A 4 22.81 -27.93 58.24
C GLU A 4 21.93 -27.98 59.50
N LEU A 5 20.78 -27.30 59.55
CA LEU A 5 19.45 -27.59 58.98
C LEU A 5 18.58 -28.54 59.84
N GLY A 6 17.32 -28.11 60.00
CA GLY A 6 16.18 -28.86 60.58
C GLY A 6 15.78 -28.37 61.99
N SER A 7 14.53 -28.18 62.38
CA SER A 7 13.21 -28.10 61.74
C SER A 7 12.19 -27.73 62.84
N THR A 8 10.97 -27.33 62.46
CA THR A 8 9.69 -27.44 63.22
C THR A 8 9.38 -26.50 64.41
N ALA A 9 8.52 -25.50 64.12
CA ALA A 9 7.24 -25.10 64.77
C ALA A 9 7.13 -24.93 66.31
N TRP A 10 6.68 -23.74 66.76
CA TRP A 10 5.36 -23.45 67.39
C TRP A 10 5.34 -22.05 68.07
N PHE A 11 4.45 -21.17 67.58
CA PHE A 11 3.54 -20.21 68.26
C PHE A 11 3.93 -19.19 69.37
N LEU A 12 3.34 -18.00 69.19
CA LEU A 12 2.79 -16.98 70.13
C LEU A 12 3.64 -15.76 70.61
N SER A 13 3.29 -14.59 70.02
CA SER A 13 2.73 -13.36 70.66
C SER A 13 3.62 -12.34 71.41
N LEU A 14 3.47 -11.07 71.02
CA LEU A 14 3.28 -9.86 71.85
C LEU A 14 2.95 -8.66 70.92
N MET A 15 2.15 -7.62 71.19
CA MET A 15 0.92 -7.38 71.96
C MET A 15 0.42 -5.96 71.57
N TYR A 16 -0.90 -5.82 71.34
CA TYR A 16 -1.82 -4.73 71.74
C TYR A 16 -1.66 -3.22 71.37
N LYS A 17 -2.68 -2.67 70.67
CA LYS A 17 -3.65 -1.58 71.06
C LYS A 17 -4.14 -0.82 69.79
N GLY A 18 -5.42 -0.52 69.50
CA GLY A 18 -6.72 -0.76 70.14
C GLY A 18 -7.88 -0.19 69.27
N ARG A 19 -9.06 -0.85 69.36
CA ARG A 19 -10.49 -0.41 69.33
C ARG A 19 -10.87 1.00 68.82
N GLU A 20 -12.05 1.31 68.26
CA GLU A 20 -13.27 0.67 67.71
C GLU A 20 -14.14 1.86 67.24
N LEU A 21 -14.90 1.77 66.13
CA LEU A 21 -16.21 2.45 66.00
C LEU A 21 -17.00 1.91 64.79
N ARG A 22 -18.21 1.39 65.09
CA ARG A 22 -19.28 1.00 64.15
C ARG A 22 -20.28 2.15 64.03
N PHE A 23 -20.92 2.31 62.87
CA PHE A 23 -22.35 2.71 62.67
C PHE A 23 -22.69 2.35 61.20
N LEU A 24 -23.53 1.35 60.89
CA LEU A 24 -25.01 1.26 60.87
C LEU A 24 -25.73 2.27 59.95
N VAL A 25 -26.46 1.67 58.99
CA VAL A 25 -27.31 2.22 57.92
C VAL A 25 -28.77 2.21 58.37
N GLN A 26 -29.59 3.16 57.91
CA GLN A 26 -31.01 3.03 57.51
C GLN A 26 -31.44 4.32 56.77
N GLU A 27 -31.91 4.24 55.50
CA GLU A 27 -33.34 4.27 55.07
C GLU A 27 -34.04 5.61 55.40
N GLU A 28 -34.84 6.30 54.58
CA GLU A 28 -35.55 6.06 53.32
C GLU A 28 -36.24 7.41 52.93
N ILE A 29 -36.78 7.51 51.71
CA ILE A 29 -37.98 8.30 51.27
C ILE A 29 -37.82 9.34 50.14
N ARG A 30 -38.74 9.15 49.20
CA ARG A 30 -39.07 9.70 47.88
C ARG A 30 -39.61 11.15 47.82
N LEU A 31 -39.35 11.76 46.66
CA LEU A 31 -40.23 12.55 45.74
C LEU A 31 -41.24 13.59 46.29
N VAL A 32 -41.21 14.81 45.70
CA VAL A 32 -42.27 15.39 44.81
C VAL A 32 -42.21 16.94 44.78
N SER A 33 -41.90 17.47 43.59
CA SER A 33 -42.43 18.66 42.86
C SER A 33 -42.56 20.10 43.44
N ALA A 34 -41.97 21.02 42.67
CA ALA A 34 -42.54 22.31 42.16
C ALA A 34 -42.60 23.55 43.09
N PRO A 35 -42.87 24.77 42.56
CA PRO A 35 -41.86 25.82 42.33
C PRO A 35 -42.21 27.17 42.99
N SER A 36 -41.30 28.16 42.95
CA SER A 36 -41.55 29.60 42.69
C SER A 36 -40.51 30.56 43.30
N LEU A 37 -40.00 31.44 42.45
CA LEU A 37 -39.41 32.77 42.72
C LEU A 37 -40.36 33.65 43.59
N PRO A 38 -39.94 34.79 44.21
CA PRO A 38 -39.02 35.79 43.64
C PRO A 38 -38.15 36.60 44.65
N TRP A 39 -37.46 37.60 44.09
CA TRP A 39 -37.17 38.97 44.60
C TRP A 39 -35.77 39.35 45.16
N ALA A 40 -35.12 40.21 44.35
CA ALA A 40 -34.43 41.47 44.66
C ALA A 40 -32.94 41.55 45.07
N ALA A 41 -32.18 42.00 44.07
CA ALA A 41 -31.09 42.99 44.05
C ALA A 41 -31.00 44.03 45.18
N ALA A 42 -29.77 44.49 45.49
CA ALA A 42 -29.21 45.76 44.98
C ALA A 42 -28.00 46.27 45.80
N ASP A 43 -26.94 46.63 45.07
CA ASP A 43 -26.05 47.81 45.16
C ASP A 43 -25.80 48.58 46.47
N ASN A 44 -24.53 49.02 46.67
CA ASN A 44 -24.20 50.46 46.58
C ASN A 44 -22.69 50.84 46.66
N GLN A 45 -22.32 51.81 45.80
CA GLN A 45 -21.47 53.02 45.98
C GLN A 45 -19.99 52.88 46.41
N THR A 46 -18.95 53.30 45.65
CA THR A 46 -18.53 54.51 44.88
C THR A 46 -17.60 55.52 45.62
N HIS A 47 -16.61 55.98 44.83
CA HIS A 47 -15.88 57.27 44.84
C HIS A 47 -14.50 57.48 45.52
N SER A 48 -13.46 57.39 44.67
CA SER A 48 -12.40 58.39 44.32
C SER A 48 -11.82 59.39 45.33
N SER A 49 -10.48 59.52 45.38
CA SER A 49 -9.72 60.57 44.66
C SER A 49 -8.26 60.76 45.14
N SER A 50 -7.43 61.30 44.23
CA SER A 50 -6.20 62.09 44.41
C SER A 50 -4.80 61.42 44.33
N ALA A 51 -4.04 61.88 43.33
CA ALA A 51 -2.57 61.93 43.21
C ALA A 51 -2.14 63.42 43.34
N PRO A 52 -0.85 63.88 43.26
CA PRO A 52 0.41 63.21 42.86
C PRO A 52 1.67 63.63 43.71
N VAL A 53 2.89 63.20 43.33
CA VAL A 53 4.16 63.99 43.26
C VAL A 53 5.39 63.08 42.97
N ARG A 54 6.31 63.60 42.14
CA ARG A 54 7.54 63.01 41.55
C ARG A 54 8.75 62.93 42.50
N MET A 55 9.65 61.95 42.32
CA MET A 55 11.12 62.18 42.23
C MET A 55 11.89 60.96 41.71
N ARG A 56 13.03 61.24 41.03
CA ARG A 56 13.91 60.32 40.29
C ARG A 56 15.03 59.72 41.15
N ALA A 57 15.57 58.59 40.67
CA ALA A 57 17.01 58.25 40.52
C ALA A 57 17.62 57.09 41.36
N ASN A 58 18.01 56.05 40.61
CA ASN A 58 19.31 55.33 40.58
C ASN A 58 19.76 54.32 41.67
N LEU A 59 19.82 53.06 41.20
CA LEU A 59 20.95 52.08 41.24
C LEU A 59 21.51 51.58 42.59
N LYS A 60 21.22 50.32 42.96
CA LYS A 60 22.11 49.12 42.84
C LYS A 60 21.71 47.96 43.76
N LEU A 61 21.82 46.73 43.21
CA LEU A 61 21.99 45.40 43.81
C LEU A 61 20.85 44.84 44.69
N LEU A 62 20.15 43.76 44.30
CA LEU A 62 20.49 42.34 44.10
C LEU A 62 19.93 41.51 45.27
N ALA A 63 19.00 40.60 44.92
CA ALA A 63 18.93 39.21 45.34
C ALA A 63 17.55 38.73 45.85
N ILE A 64 17.13 37.61 45.24
CA ILE A 64 16.14 36.61 45.68
C ILE A 64 14.67 36.91 45.34
N ALA A 65 14.28 36.58 44.10
CA ALA A 65 13.00 35.96 43.77
C ALA A 65 13.03 35.49 42.30
N ALA A 66 13.84 34.47 42.01
CA ALA A 66 13.78 33.71 40.76
C ALA A 66 13.78 32.22 41.13
N ALA A 67 13.03 31.43 40.36
CA ALA A 67 12.66 30.01 40.56
C ALA A 67 11.58 29.83 41.64
N SER A 68 10.35 29.43 41.34
CA SER A 68 9.96 28.36 40.42
C SER A 68 8.52 28.59 39.95
N PHE A 69 8.33 29.19 38.78
CA PHE A 69 7.17 28.86 37.98
C PHE A 69 7.65 27.75 37.05
N SER A 70 7.43 26.50 37.45
CA SER A 70 7.40 25.42 36.49
C SER A 70 6.32 25.81 35.49
N ALA A 71 6.72 26.19 34.28
CA ALA A 71 5.79 26.26 33.17
C ALA A 71 5.19 24.86 33.07
N VAL A 72 3.94 24.72 33.51
CA VAL A 72 3.15 23.55 33.20
C VAL A 72 2.96 23.64 31.70
N VAL A 73 3.84 22.99 30.94
CA VAL A 73 3.64 22.78 29.51
C VAL A 73 2.40 21.91 29.45
N ALA A 74 1.24 22.52 29.15
CA ALA A 74 0.07 21.76 28.79
C ALA A 74 0.50 20.81 27.66
N GLN A 75 0.10 19.55 27.72
CA GLN A 75 0.38 18.61 26.65
C GLN A 75 -0.45 19.06 25.44
N HIS A 76 0.19 19.76 24.51
CA HIS A 76 -0.42 20.09 23.23
C HIS A 76 -0.37 18.81 22.39
N PHE A 77 -1.36 18.60 21.53
CA PHE A 77 -1.18 17.65 20.44
C PHE A 77 0.10 18.06 19.68
N GLN A 78 0.84 17.11 19.11
CA GLN A 78 1.92 17.48 18.21
C GLN A 78 1.34 17.71 16.82
N ARG A 79 1.87 18.69 16.06
CA ARG A 79 1.50 18.92 14.66
C ARG A 79 1.58 17.63 13.84
N LEU A 80 2.74 16.98 13.97
CA LEU A 80 3.07 15.65 13.51
C LEU A 80 3.92 15.01 14.61
N GLY A 81 3.78 13.70 14.82
CA GLY A 81 4.47 12.93 15.86
C GLY A 81 6.00 13.05 15.90
N THR A 82 6.59 13.50 14.79
CA THR A 82 8.02 13.56 14.50
C THR A 82 8.53 14.99 14.35
N CYS A 83 7.67 16.00 14.54
CA CYS A 83 7.94 17.42 14.33
C CYS A 83 7.76 18.24 15.63
N PRO A 84 8.71 18.16 16.59
CA PRO A 84 8.58 18.86 17.87
C PRO A 84 8.77 20.39 17.77
N THR A 85 9.33 20.87 16.67
CA THR A 85 9.62 22.29 16.38
C THR A 85 9.02 22.69 15.03
N LEU A 86 9.32 23.89 14.54
CA LEU A 86 8.86 24.34 13.21
C LEU A 86 9.64 23.67 12.07
N GLY A 87 10.91 23.31 12.28
CA GLY A 87 11.67 22.48 11.35
C GLY A 87 11.55 20.99 11.66
N CYS A 88 11.18 20.19 10.68
CA CYS A 88 11.06 18.73 10.74
C CYS A 88 12.17 18.05 9.94
N ILE A 89 12.73 16.96 10.50
CA ILE A 89 13.60 16.02 9.80
C ILE A 89 12.91 14.66 9.86
N LEU A 90 12.72 14.01 8.72
CA LEU A 90 12.14 12.68 8.60
C LEU A 90 13.13 11.84 7.78
N PRO A 91 13.80 10.82 8.35
CA PRO A 91 13.59 10.22 9.67
C PRO A 91 13.95 11.16 10.84
N PRO A 92 13.23 11.11 11.98
CA PRO A 92 13.44 12.02 13.11
C PRO A 92 14.76 11.74 13.87
N ASP A 93 14.97 12.41 15.00
CA ASP A 93 16.12 12.14 15.89
C ASP A 93 16.07 10.69 16.46
N GLN A 94 17.22 10.15 16.85
CA GLN A 94 17.41 8.84 17.49
C GLN A 94 16.87 7.66 16.67
N GLN A 95 17.11 7.67 15.36
CA GLN A 95 16.77 6.55 14.48
C GLN A 95 17.99 5.69 14.23
N ASP A 96 17.75 4.39 14.22
CA ASP A 96 18.76 3.41 13.87
C ASP A 96 18.61 3.03 12.40
N PHE A 97 19.69 2.64 11.75
CA PHE A 97 19.70 2.16 10.36
C PHE A 97 20.50 0.87 10.24
N LEU A 98 20.03 -0.03 9.37
CA LEU A 98 20.83 -1.15 8.89
C LEU A 98 21.78 -0.65 7.78
N PRO A 99 23.08 -1.01 7.79
CA PRO A 99 24.00 -0.69 6.71
C PRO A 99 23.45 -1.11 5.33
N GLY A 100 23.30 -0.15 4.42
CA GLY A 100 22.82 -0.37 3.05
C GLY A 100 21.30 -0.51 2.89
N GLN A 101 20.52 -0.25 3.95
CA GLN A 101 19.06 -0.13 3.87
C GLN A 101 18.65 1.15 3.15
N GLU A 102 17.72 1.04 2.21
CA GLU A 102 17.21 2.17 1.43
C GLU A 102 16.11 2.93 2.21
N PHE A 103 16.14 4.26 2.14
CA PHE A 103 15.15 5.13 2.77
C PHE A 103 15.04 6.48 2.04
N ASP A 104 13.96 7.21 2.27
CA ASP A 104 13.82 8.61 1.87
C ASP A 104 14.15 9.54 3.05
N ILE A 105 14.68 10.73 2.76
CA ILE A 105 14.79 11.83 3.73
C ILE A 105 13.90 12.99 3.30
N ARG A 106 13.01 13.46 4.16
CA ARG A 106 12.22 14.67 3.99
C ARG A 106 12.53 15.71 5.05
N PHE A 107 12.59 16.96 4.61
CA PHE A 107 12.72 18.14 5.46
C PHE A 107 11.52 19.04 5.25
N GLU A 108 10.87 19.46 6.33
CA GLU A 108 9.77 20.41 6.26
C GLU A 108 10.04 21.61 7.17
N VAL A 109 9.74 22.81 6.69
CA VAL A 109 9.73 24.04 7.50
C VAL A 109 8.30 24.56 7.57
N HIS A 110 7.74 24.53 8.78
CA HIS A 110 6.37 24.89 9.07
C HIS A 110 6.23 26.37 9.44
N ALA A 111 5.20 27.01 8.90
CA ALA A 111 4.81 28.39 9.16
C ALA A 111 3.34 28.47 9.58
N PRO A 112 3.03 28.34 10.88
CA PRO A 112 1.67 28.47 11.36
C PRO A 112 1.14 29.90 11.14
N VAL A 113 -0.07 29.99 10.58
CA VAL A 113 -0.77 31.25 10.28
C VAL A 113 -1.45 31.81 11.54
N ASN A 114 -1.97 30.92 12.38
CA ASN A 114 -2.66 31.20 13.62
C ASN A 114 -2.22 30.19 14.69
N GLY A 115 -2.84 30.25 15.88
CA GLY A 115 -2.50 29.35 16.98
C GLY A 115 -1.35 29.87 17.85
N SER A 116 -0.89 29.02 18.78
CA SER A 116 0.12 29.37 19.77
C SER A 116 1.53 29.54 19.20
N GLU A 117 1.82 28.92 18.05
CA GLU A 117 3.11 28.96 17.35
C GLU A 117 3.09 29.83 16.07
N ALA A 118 2.10 30.72 15.94
CA ALA A 118 1.97 31.59 14.76
C ALA A 118 3.22 32.44 14.50
N ASN A 119 3.77 32.37 13.29
CA ASN A 119 4.97 33.11 12.87
C ASN A 119 4.75 34.02 11.65
N GLY A 120 3.49 34.27 11.27
CA GLY A 120 3.12 35.08 10.10
C GLY A 120 2.77 34.24 8.87
N GLY A 121 2.98 32.92 8.90
CA GLY A 121 2.49 32.01 7.87
C GLY A 121 3.33 31.98 6.58
N GLU A 122 4.52 32.56 6.57
CA GLU A 122 5.45 32.48 5.43
C GLU A 122 6.53 31.43 5.74
N PRO A 123 6.54 30.26 5.04
CA PRO A 123 7.58 29.26 5.24
C PRO A 123 8.91 29.72 4.65
N ASP A 124 9.99 29.48 5.39
CA ASP A 124 11.34 29.71 4.89
C ASP A 124 11.63 28.74 3.75
N LYS A 125 11.93 29.26 2.56
CA LYS A 125 12.25 28.48 1.37
C LYS A 125 13.75 28.38 1.12
N ASP A 126 14.54 29.19 1.81
CA ASP A 126 15.99 29.27 1.70
C ASP A 126 16.68 28.45 2.80
N PHE A 127 15.93 27.57 3.48
CA PHE A 127 16.45 26.67 4.51
C PHE A 127 17.58 25.79 3.97
N THR A 128 18.50 25.42 4.85
CA THR A 128 19.68 24.61 4.49
C THR A 128 19.74 23.35 5.31
N VAL A 129 20.19 22.27 4.67
CA VAL A 129 20.32 20.95 5.29
C VAL A 129 21.73 20.43 5.11
N THR A 130 22.30 19.89 6.18
CA THR A 130 23.65 19.32 6.16
C THR A 130 23.67 17.98 6.89
N ILE A 131 24.62 17.13 6.51
CA ILE A 131 24.88 15.84 7.15
C ILE A 131 26.37 15.72 7.46
N ALA A 132 26.70 15.13 8.61
CA ALA A 132 28.06 14.84 9.01
C ALA A 132 28.16 13.44 9.65
N LYS A 133 29.21 12.69 9.31
CA LYS A 133 29.52 11.40 9.95
C LYS A 133 30.41 11.60 11.18
N GLY A 134 29.89 11.24 12.35
CA GLY A 134 30.56 11.35 13.63
C GLY A 134 30.76 12.80 14.10
N SER A 135 31.17 12.96 15.36
CA SER A 135 31.30 14.28 16.01
C SER A 135 32.37 15.22 15.42
N ASN A 136 33.28 14.69 14.59
CA ASN A 136 34.33 15.46 13.89
C ASN A 136 34.21 15.38 12.36
N GLY A 137 33.09 14.85 11.84
CA GLY A 137 32.83 14.82 10.41
C GLY A 137 32.74 16.22 9.83
N THR A 138 33.19 16.38 8.57
CA THR A 138 32.93 17.63 7.84
C THR A 138 31.47 17.63 7.42
N ALA A 139 30.72 18.67 7.80
CA ALA A 139 29.34 18.83 7.38
C ALA A 139 29.30 19.22 5.90
N THR A 140 28.54 18.47 5.10
CA THR A 140 28.29 18.71 3.67
C THR A 140 26.79 18.80 3.42
N SER A 141 26.36 19.29 2.26
CA SER A 141 24.93 19.22 1.91
C SER A 141 24.49 17.77 1.72
N ILE A 142 23.18 17.52 1.80
CA ILE A 142 22.62 16.18 1.55
C ILE A 142 22.91 15.73 0.12
N ALA A 143 22.69 16.60 -0.87
CA ALA A 143 23.03 16.34 -2.27
C ALA A 143 24.51 15.97 -2.48
N GLU A 144 25.44 16.71 -1.86
CA GLU A 144 26.88 16.41 -1.96
C GLU A 144 27.24 15.08 -1.26
N PHE A 145 26.64 14.80 -0.10
CA PHE A 145 26.93 13.60 0.66
C PHE A 145 26.50 12.31 -0.07
N PHE A 146 25.34 12.34 -0.74
CA PHE A 146 24.77 11.19 -1.44
C PHE A 146 25.03 11.19 -2.96
N ASP A 147 25.77 12.17 -3.49
CA ASP A 147 26.01 12.37 -4.92
C ASP A 147 24.71 12.46 -5.75
N LEU A 148 23.80 13.33 -5.28
CA LEU A 148 22.49 13.56 -5.88
C LEU A 148 22.35 14.99 -6.41
N GLU A 149 21.37 15.19 -7.28
CA GLU A 149 20.89 16.54 -7.60
C GLU A 149 20.06 17.11 -6.44
N GLU A 150 20.15 18.42 -6.24
CA GLU A 150 19.38 19.11 -5.20
C GLU A 150 17.90 19.21 -5.64
N PRO A 151 16.94 18.71 -4.85
CA PRO A 151 15.53 18.75 -5.21
C PRO A 151 14.97 20.17 -5.13
N GLU A 152 13.99 20.43 -5.99
CA GLU A 152 13.22 21.67 -5.96
C GLU A 152 12.42 21.80 -4.66
N VAL A 153 12.19 23.04 -4.22
CA VAL A 153 11.38 23.30 -3.02
C VAL A 153 9.91 23.14 -3.34
N GLU A 154 9.25 22.28 -2.58
CA GLU A 154 7.81 22.06 -2.63
C GLU A 154 7.09 22.90 -1.57
N THR A 155 5.83 23.26 -1.81
CA THR A 155 5.03 24.00 -0.82
C THR A 155 3.58 23.55 -0.79
N TRP A 156 3.00 23.47 0.39
CA TRP A 156 1.58 23.18 0.59
C TRP A 156 1.07 23.78 1.91
N THR A 157 -0.21 23.52 2.20
CA THR A 157 -0.88 23.96 3.42
C THR A 157 -1.62 22.77 4.03
N PHE A 158 -1.49 22.59 5.33
CA PHE A 158 -2.31 21.64 6.09
C PHE A 158 -2.92 22.33 7.32
N SER A 159 -3.74 21.60 8.07
CA SER A 159 -4.35 22.12 9.29
C SER A 159 -4.38 21.05 10.38
N TRP A 160 -4.28 21.49 11.63
CA TRP A 160 -4.32 20.62 12.79
C TRP A 160 -5.01 21.31 13.97
N TYR A 161 -5.31 20.56 15.04
CA TYR A 161 -5.87 21.12 16.27
C TYR A 161 -4.81 21.06 17.37
N GLU A 162 -4.56 22.18 18.05
CA GLU A 162 -3.47 22.28 19.05
C GLU A 162 -3.75 21.47 20.32
N ASP A 163 -5.02 21.36 20.69
CA ASP A 163 -5.50 20.63 21.84
C ASP A 163 -7.00 20.29 21.68
N LEU A 164 -7.54 19.60 22.68
CA LEU A 164 -8.97 19.25 22.72
C LEU A 164 -9.88 20.48 22.78
N PHE A 165 -9.45 21.60 23.39
CA PHE A 165 -10.26 22.83 23.43
C PHE A 165 -10.35 23.48 22.06
N ALA A 166 -9.26 23.48 21.30
CA ALA A 166 -9.21 23.92 19.92
C ALA A 166 -10.08 23.03 19.03
N GLN A 167 -10.04 21.71 19.25
CA GLN A 167 -10.90 20.75 18.56
C GLN A 167 -12.39 21.01 18.85
N ASP A 168 -12.78 21.10 20.12
CA ASP A 168 -14.16 21.37 20.55
C ASP A 168 -14.68 22.71 20.02
N ALA A 169 -13.81 23.73 19.98
CA ALA A 169 -14.14 25.04 19.43
C ALA A 169 -14.15 25.08 17.89
N GLY A 170 -13.69 24.01 17.21
CA GLY A 170 -13.49 24.00 15.76
C GLY A 170 -12.37 24.93 15.29
N ASN A 171 -11.48 25.35 16.19
CA ASN A 171 -10.38 26.27 15.94
C ASN A 171 -9.16 25.53 15.38
N LYS A 172 -9.16 25.30 14.07
CA LYS A 172 -8.00 24.72 13.38
C LYS A 172 -6.85 25.73 13.29
N THR A 173 -5.64 25.26 13.57
CA THR A 173 -4.40 25.95 13.22
C THR A 173 -4.01 25.59 11.79
N VAL A 174 -3.88 26.60 10.93
CA VAL A 174 -3.43 26.46 9.53
C VAL A 174 -1.93 26.62 9.47
N VAL A 175 -1.26 25.72 8.76
CA VAL A 175 0.21 25.68 8.66
C VAL A 175 0.61 25.62 7.20
N ASN A 176 1.40 26.60 6.76
CA ASN A 176 2.03 26.58 5.44
C ASN A 176 3.39 25.90 5.56
N VAL A 177 3.80 25.17 4.53
CA VAL A 177 5.00 24.32 4.56
C VAL A 177 5.86 24.63 3.35
N ALA A 178 7.18 24.68 3.55
CA ALA A 178 8.18 24.51 2.51
C ALA A 178 8.93 23.19 2.78
N SER A 179 9.19 22.41 1.73
CA SER A 179 9.76 21.06 1.88
C SER A 179 10.75 20.71 0.78
N LYS A 180 11.66 19.79 1.11
CA LYS A 180 12.55 19.09 0.19
C LYS A 180 12.55 17.60 0.53
N ILE A 181 12.57 16.74 -0.47
CA ILE A 181 12.69 15.29 -0.30
C ILE A 181 13.81 14.72 -1.17
N TYR A 182 14.64 13.89 -0.54
CA TYR A 182 15.66 13.07 -1.18
C TYR A 182 15.17 11.63 -1.14
N ARG A 183 15.05 11.01 -2.31
CA ARG A 183 14.45 9.68 -2.45
C ARG A 183 15.52 8.60 -2.53
N ARG A 184 15.23 7.44 -1.94
CA ARG A 184 15.95 6.18 -2.18
C ARG A 184 17.47 6.30 -2.02
N ILE A 185 17.90 6.67 -0.81
CA ILE A 185 19.31 6.74 -0.41
C ILE A 185 19.63 5.67 0.62
N ALA A 186 20.93 5.43 0.87
CA ALA A 186 21.36 4.45 1.85
C ALA A 186 22.62 4.91 2.58
N LEU A 187 22.73 4.53 3.86
CA LEU A 187 23.93 4.72 4.67
C LEU A 187 24.66 3.38 4.83
N TYR A 188 25.90 3.31 4.34
CA TYR A 188 26.67 2.05 4.32
C TYR A 188 27.63 1.89 5.48
N GLU A 189 28.26 2.98 5.93
CA GLU A 189 29.32 2.88 6.93
C GLU A 189 28.73 2.95 8.35
N PRO A 190 28.98 1.94 9.22
CA PRO A 190 28.52 2.02 10.61
C PRO A 190 29.05 3.24 11.35
N GLY A 191 28.25 3.77 12.26
CA GLY A 191 28.57 4.93 13.09
C GLY A 191 27.42 5.90 13.27
N GLU A 192 27.71 7.00 13.97
CA GLU A 192 26.75 8.07 14.20
C GLU A 192 26.76 9.06 13.03
N TYR A 193 25.58 9.53 12.65
CA TYR A 193 25.36 10.56 11.64
C TYR A 193 24.53 11.68 12.27
N THR A 194 24.92 12.93 12.04
CA THR A 194 24.15 14.10 12.47
C THR A 194 23.63 14.80 11.23
N VAL A 195 22.32 14.97 11.16
CA VAL A 195 21.63 15.79 10.16
C VAL A 195 21.14 17.07 10.82
N THR A 196 21.42 18.20 10.20
CA THR A 196 21.12 19.52 10.73
C THR A 196 20.34 20.33 9.70
N LEU A 197 19.13 20.74 10.08
CA LEU A 197 18.25 21.65 9.34
C LEU A 197 18.34 23.04 9.96
N ASN A 198 18.76 24.04 9.19
CA ASN A 198 18.80 25.45 9.61
C ASN A 198 17.75 26.25 8.84
N TYR A 199 16.99 27.07 9.56
CA TYR A 199 15.84 27.80 9.00
C TYR A 199 15.54 29.08 9.82
N TYR A 200 14.75 30.00 9.26
CA TYR A 200 14.37 31.29 9.85
C TYR A 200 15.53 32.11 10.45
N ASP A 201 16.69 32.13 9.78
CA ASP A 201 17.86 32.93 10.16
C ASP A 201 18.26 32.82 11.66
N GLY A 202 18.27 31.60 12.19
CA GLY A 202 18.78 31.32 13.54
C GLY A 202 18.14 30.14 14.26
N GLU A 203 17.11 29.52 13.69
CA GLU A 203 16.54 28.28 14.20
C GLU A 203 17.22 27.05 13.60
N GLN A 204 17.23 25.97 14.37
CA GLN A 204 17.92 24.74 14.01
C GLN A 204 17.21 23.52 14.60
N THR A 205 17.04 22.50 13.77
CA THR A 205 16.64 21.15 14.18
C THR A 205 17.80 20.20 13.88
N GLU A 206 18.14 19.33 14.83
CA GLU A 206 19.15 18.29 14.65
C GLU A 206 18.54 16.90 14.84
N ALA A 207 18.96 15.95 14.02
CA ALA A 207 18.64 14.53 14.14
C ALA A 207 19.94 13.71 14.14
N LYS A 208 20.10 12.85 15.15
CA LYS A 208 21.23 11.92 15.29
C LYS A 208 20.76 10.52 14.96
N TRP A 209 21.44 9.90 14.01
CA TRP A 209 21.15 8.57 13.53
C TRP A 209 22.30 7.63 13.84
N LEU A 210 21.99 6.36 14.12
CA LEU A 210 22.97 5.31 14.35
C LEU A 210 22.86 4.24 13.27
N VAL A 211 23.88 4.14 12.42
CA VAL A 211 24.03 2.99 11.52
C VAL A 211 24.67 1.85 12.32
N ARG A 212 23.90 0.79 12.60
CA ARG A 212 24.31 -0.31 13.50
C ARG A 212 25.43 -1.16 12.87
N PRO A 213 26.47 -1.55 13.63
CA PRO A 213 27.52 -2.44 13.13
C PRO A 213 27.08 -3.90 13.15
N LEU A 214 26.21 -4.28 12.21
CA LEU A 214 25.66 -5.65 12.12
C LEU A 214 26.52 -6.57 11.24
N ALA A 215 26.37 -7.88 11.46
CA ALA A 215 27.10 -8.90 10.70
C ALA A 215 26.60 -9.00 9.25
N GLU A 216 27.53 -9.19 8.33
CA GLU A 216 27.24 -9.45 6.90
C GLU A 216 27.11 -10.96 6.60
N GLU A 217 27.56 -11.82 7.51
CA GLU A 217 27.53 -13.26 7.31
C GLU A 217 26.16 -13.85 7.67
N LYS A 218 25.55 -14.53 6.69
CA LYS A 218 24.29 -15.24 6.84
C LYS A 218 24.44 -16.45 7.78
N ARG A 219 23.64 -16.49 8.85
CA ARG A 219 23.60 -17.56 9.87
C ARG A 219 22.33 -18.42 9.79
N ALA A 220 21.20 -17.83 9.45
CA ALA A 220 19.96 -18.54 9.11
C ALA A 220 19.76 -18.53 7.60
N LYS A 221 19.30 -19.65 7.03
CA LYS A 221 18.87 -19.70 5.63
C LYS A 221 17.47 -19.15 5.46
N ASN A 222 16.59 -19.49 6.39
CA ASN A 222 15.17 -19.16 6.36
C ASN A 222 14.74 -18.48 7.66
N VAL A 223 13.71 -17.65 7.57
CA VAL A 223 13.01 -17.07 8.73
C VAL A 223 11.52 -17.37 8.60
N ILE A 224 10.93 -17.88 9.68
CA ILE A 224 9.47 -17.95 9.84
C ILE A 224 9.09 -17.09 11.04
N PHE A 225 8.33 -16.05 10.78
CA PHE A 225 7.86 -15.12 11.79
C PHE A 225 6.35 -15.25 12.00
N PHE A 226 5.97 -15.79 13.15
CA PHE A 226 4.59 -15.91 13.56
C PHE A 226 4.15 -14.67 14.36
N ILE A 227 2.99 -14.14 14.01
CA ILE A 227 2.36 -13.02 14.71
C ILE A 227 1.01 -13.48 15.24
N GLY A 228 0.85 -13.50 16.57
CA GLY A 228 -0.48 -13.55 17.17
C GLY A 228 -0.94 -12.12 17.42
N ASP A 229 -1.69 -11.52 16.49
CA ASP A 229 -2.13 -10.11 16.58
C ASP A 229 -2.83 -9.86 17.92
N GLY A 230 -2.38 -8.84 18.67
CA GLY A 230 -2.94 -8.50 19.99
C GLY A 230 -2.65 -9.49 21.13
N MET A 231 -1.80 -10.52 20.93
CA MET A 231 -1.49 -11.58 21.89
C MET A 231 -0.63 -11.11 23.07
N THR A 232 -1.13 -11.30 24.30
CA THR A 232 -0.37 -11.03 25.53
C THR A 232 0.03 -12.29 26.29
N THR A 233 1.02 -12.14 27.18
CA THR A 233 1.46 -13.21 28.11
C THR A 233 0.32 -13.75 28.98
N ASN A 234 -0.64 -12.90 29.33
CA ASN A 234 -1.82 -13.30 30.10
C ASN A 234 -2.74 -14.22 29.28
N MET A 235 -2.92 -13.92 28.00
CA MET A 235 -3.70 -14.77 27.09
C MET A 235 -3.04 -16.12 26.87
N ILE A 236 -1.72 -16.16 26.66
CA ILE A 236 -0.94 -17.41 26.56
C ILE A 236 -1.15 -18.25 27.84
N THR A 237 -1.13 -17.62 29.00
CA THR A 237 -1.37 -18.29 30.28
C THR A 237 -2.79 -18.83 30.41
N ALA A 238 -3.79 -18.07 29.97
CA ALA A 238 -5.19 -18.50 29.95
C ALA A 238 -5.39 -19.68 28.98
N ALA A 239 -4.89 -19.60 27.75
CA ALA A 239 -4.97 -20.67 26.77
C ALA A 239 -4.30 -21.96 27.26
N ARG A 240 -3.15 -21.86 27.94
CA ARG A 240 -2.49 -23.01 28.58
C ARG A 240 -3.42 -23.70 29.59
N LEU A 241 -4.14 -22.93 30.42
CA LEU A 241 -5.08 -23.44 31.42
C LEU A 241 -6.32 -24.10 30.77
N LEU A 242 -6.75 -23.59 29.62
CA LEU A 242 -7.87 -24.12 28.83
C LEU A 242 -7.49 -25.45 28.15
N GLY A 243 -6.37 -25.47 27.43
CA GLY A 243 -5.97 -26.59 26.57
C GLY A 243 -5.21 -27.71 27.27
N HIS A 244 -4.58 -27.47 28.42
CA HIS A 244 -3.71 -28.47 29.06
C HIS A 244 -4.16 -28.88 30.46
N LYS A 245 -4.30 -30.20 30.65
CA LYS A 245 -4.74 -30.80 31.90
C LYS A 245 -3.72 -30.55 33.01
N SER A 246 -4.21 -30.13 34.17
CA SER A 246 -3.43 -30.01 35.40
C SER A 246 -3.89 -31.03 36.44
N ILE A 247 -2.94 -31.71 37.08
CA ILE A 247 -3.20 -32.65 38.18
C ILE A 247 -2.34 -32.20 39.37
N ASN A 248 -2.99 -31.91 40.50
CA ASN A 248 -2.33 -31.40 41.72
C ASN A 248 -1.43 -30.17 41.45
N GLY A 249 -1.87 -29.27 40.57
CA GLY A 249 -1.13 -28.06 40.20
C GLY A 249 -0.02 -28.27 39.16
N ARG A 250 0.18 -29.49 38.66
CA ARG A 250 1.17 -29.79 37.61
C ARG A 250 0.50 -30.02 36.27
N TYR A 251 0.86 -29.21 35.27
CA TYR A 251 0.49 -29.44 33.87
C TYR A 251 1.07 -30.78 33.37
N GLN A 252 0.22 -31.58 32.71
CA GLN A 252 0.60 -32.88 32.16
C GLN A 252 1.29 -32.76 30.79
N THR A 253 1.01 -31.67 30.07
CA THR A 253 1.62 -31.25 28.81
C THR A 253 1.75 -29.73 28.83
N THR A 254 2.56 -29.18 27.95
CA THR A 254 2.75 -27.73 27.79
C THR A 254 2.47 -27.32 26.35
N MET A 255 2.28 -26.01 26.13
CA MET A 255 2.15 -25.44 24.79
C MET A 255 3.45 -25.66 24.00
N GLN A 256 3.38 -25.58 22.68
CA GLN A 256 4.59 -25.55 21.85
C GLN A 256 5.42 -24.29 22.12
N LEU A 257 4.79 -23.14 22.35
CA LEU A 257 5.46 -21.90 22.77
C LEU A 257 6.32 -22.10 24.02
N ASP A 258 5.85 -22.88 24.99
CA ASP A 258 6.58 -23.19 26.24
C ASP A 258 7.87 -24.00 26.03
N LYS A 259 8.08 -24.56 24.82
CA LYS A 259 9.25 -25.39 24.48
C LYS A 259 10.34 -24.61 23.75
N PHE A 260 10.13 -23.32 23.46
CA PHE A 260 11.15 -22.49 22.87
C PHE A 260 12.30 -22.28 23.86
N PRO A 261 13.56 -22.32 23.40
CA PRO A 261 14.73 -22.19 24.26
C PRO A 261 14.97 -20.75 24.72
N VAL A 262 14.45 -19.75 24.00
CA VAL A 262 14.60 -18.33 24.32
C VAL A 262 13.23 -17.66 24.41
N LEU A 263 13.09 -16.84 25.46
CA LEU A 263 11.95 -15.95 25.71
C LEU A 263 12.48 -14.54 25.98
N GLY A 264 11.97 -13.58 25.24
CA GLY A 264 12.15 -12.14 25.44
C GLY A 264 10.82 -11.40 25.48
N HIS A 265 10.89 -10.08 25.59
CA HIS A 265 9.74 -9.18 25.52
C HIS A 265 10.10 -7.97 24.66
N GLN A 266 9.14 -7.46 23.89
CA GLN A 266 9.30 -6.24 23.12
C GLN A 266 8.37 -5.12 23.59
N MET A 267 8.88 -3.88 23.54
CA MET A 267 8.14 -2.65 23.80
C MET A 267 7.47 -2.14 22.52
N THR A 268 6.15 -1.99 22.56
CA THR A 268 5.32 -1.83 21.33
C THR A 268 4.82 -0.41 21.05
N HIS A 269 5.08 0.57 21.92
CA HIS A 269 4.63 1.96 21.73
C HIS A 269 5.02 2.55 20.35
N SER A 270 4.21 3.45 19.79
CA SER A 270 4.52 4.12 18.51
C SER A 270 5.49 5.28 18.72
N ILE A 271 5.79 6.03 17.65
CA ILE A 271 6.59 7.25 17.76
C ILE A 271 5.85 8.39 18.48
N ASP A 272 4.52 8.39 18.43
CA ASP A 272 3.66 9.52 18.79
C ASP A 272 2.44 9.15 19.66
N SER A 273 2.35 7.88 20.06
CA SER A 273 1.32 7.34 20.92
C SER A 273 1.91 6.28 21.85
N TYR A 274 1.44 6.27 23.11
CA TYR A 274 1.74 5.19 24.03
C TYR A 274 1.18 3.85 23.55
N ILE A 275 0.11 3.87 22.75
CA ILE A 275 -0.57 2.68 22.26
C ILE A 275 -0.49 2.68 20.74
N THR A 276 0.15 1.64 20.20
CA THR A 276 0.25 1.37 18.77
C THR A 276 -1.04 0.79 18.22
N ASP A 277 -1.27 0.97 16.92
CA ASP A 277 -2.13 0.08 16.15
C ASP A 277 -1.30 -1.00 15.42
N SER A 278 -1.95 -1.97 14.77
CA SER A 278 -1.27 -3.04 14.04
C SER A 278 -0.40 -2.52 12.88
N ALA A 279 -0.78 -1.40 12.26
CA ALA A 279 -0.03 -0.84 11.13
C ALA A 279 1.36 -0.35 11.55
N ASN A 280 1.42 0.54 12.54
CA ASN A 280 2.68 1.15 12.91
C ASN A 280 3.58 0.18 13.71
N SER A 281 3.00 -0.83 14.36
CA SER A 281 3.75 -1.90 15.02
C SER A 281 4.30 -2.91 14.01
N ALA A 282 3.50 -3.39 13.06
CA ALA A 282 3.98 -4.24 11.97
C ALA A 282 5.07 -3.53 11.14
N SER A 283 4.91 -2.23 10.87
CA SER A 283 5.96 -1.41 10.25
C SER A 283 7.27 -1.48 11.04
N ALA A 284 7.23 -1.32 12.36
CA ALA A 284 8.43 -1.41 13.19
C ALA A 284 9.08 -2.80 13.14
N LEU A 285 8.28 -3.86 13.11
CA LEU A 285 8.74 -5.25 13.02
C LEU A 285 9.40 -5.58 11.67
N TYR A 286 9.00 -4.90 10.59
CA TYR A 286 9.46 -5.22 9.25
C TYR A 286 10.47 -4.24 8.67
N SER A 287 10.54 -2.99 9.13
CA SER A 287 11.53 -2.02 8.66
C SER A 287 12.63 -1.75 9.69
N GLY A 288 12.38 -1.99 10.98
CA GLY A 288 13.29 -1.56 12.05
C GLY A 288 13.14 -0.08 12.42
N HIS A 289 12.07 0.57 11.97
CA HIS A 289 11.77 1.96 12.26
C HIS A 289 10.37 2.11 12.85
N LYS A 290 10.25 2.82 13.98
CA LYS A 290 8.93 3.15 14.54
C LYS A 290 8.22 4.16 13.64
N SER A 291 6.90 4.00 13.51
CA SER A 291 6.06 4.90 12.75
C SER A 291 4.88 5.44 13.57
N THR A 292 4.10 6.31 12.96
CA THR A 292 2.85 6.91 13.47
C THR A 292 1.68 5.96 13.29
N VAL A 293 0.72 5.98 14.20
CA VAL A 293 -0.52 5.19 14.12
C VAL A 293 -1.16 5.27 12.71
N ASN A 294 -1.57 4.12 12.17
CA ASN A 294 -2.05 3.89 10.78
C ASN A 294 -0.98 3.80 9.68
N ALA A 295 0.25 4.25 9.92
CA ALA A 295 1.28 4.30 8.90
C ALA A 295 2.06 2.98 8.79
N MET A 296 2.46 2.63 7.57
CA MET A 296 3.23 1.44 7.22
C MET A 296 4.34 1.81 6.24
N GLY A 297 5.58 1.41 6.55
CA GLY A 297 6.74 1.57 5.68
C GLY A 297 7.14 3.03 5.41
N VAL A 298 6.64 3.99 6.19
CA VAL A 298 6.91 5.43 6.03
C VAL A 298 7.04 6.13 7.38
N TYR A 299 7.67 7.30 7.39
CA TYR A 299 7.46 8.30 8.42
C TYR A 299 6.36 9.27 7.97
N ALA A 300 5.26 9.35 8.71
CA ALA A 300 4.14 10.21 8.34
C ALA A 300 4.55 11.69 8.34
N ASP A 301 4.22 12.39 7.26
CA ASP A 301 4.55 13.80 7.05
C ASP A 301 3.31 14.70 6.89
N SER A 302 3.45 15.95 6.41
CA SER A 302 2.30 16.86 6.23
C SER A 302 1.80 17.00 4.80
N SER A 303 2.40 16.30 3.84
CA SER A 303 2.02 16.37 2.42
C SER A 303 0.56 15.92 2.19
N PRO A 304 -0.08 16.29 1.07
CA PRO A 304 -1.47 15.91 0.83
C PRO A 304 -1.69 14.45 0.39
N ASP A 305 -0.69 13.82 -0.23
CA ASP A 305 -0.82 12.45 -0.78
C ASP A 305 -0.27 11.41 0.20
N ALA A 306 -1.13 10.50 0.66
CA ALA A 306 -0.77 9.45 1.62
C ALA A 306 0.27 8.42 1.14
N PHE A 307 0.71 8.48 -0.11
CA PHE A 307 1.80 7.68 -0.66
C PHE A 307 3.11 8.48 -0.87
N ASP A 308 3.08 9.78 -0.63
CA ASP A 308 4.23 10.68 -0.83
C ASP A 308 5.23 10.64 0.33
N ASP A 309 4.77 10.21 1.51
CA ASP A 309 5.53 10.16 2.75
C ASP A 309 6.92 9.50 2.57
N PRO A 310 7.95 9.96 3.30
CA PRO A 310 9.30 9.41 3.24
C PRO A 310 9.30 7.93 3.68
N LYS A 311 9.75 7.08 2.74
CA LYS A 311 9.67 5.62 2.83
C LYS A 311 10.90 5.01 3.52
N VAL A 312 10.72 3.81 4.06
CA VAL A 312 11.78 3.01 4.68
C VAL A 312 11.68 1.58 4.18
N GLU A 313 12.79 1.04 3.68
CA GLU A 313 12.83 -0.31 3.12
C GLU A 313 12.53 -1.39 4.18
N THR A 314 11.71 -2.36 3.80
CA THR A 314 11.32 -3.49 4.67
C THR A 314 12.24 -4.69 4.52
N ILE A 315 12.10 -5.68 5.40
CA ILE A 315 12.91 -6.90 5.39
C ILE A 315 12.72 -7.74 4.13
N VAL A 316 11.51 -7.76 3.54
CA VAL A 316 11.27 -8.53 2.30
C VAL A 316 11.82 -7.83 1.07
N GLU A 317 11.80 -6.50 1.07
CA GLU A 317 12.47 -5.68 0.07
C GLU A 317 13.97 -5.90 0.08
N LEU A 318 14.59 -5.81 1.27
CA LEU A 318 16.01 -6.13 1.49
C LEU A 318 16.35 -7.54 1.01
N LEU A 319 15.56 -8.53 1.42
CA LEU A 319 15.79 -9.93 1.04
C LEU A 319 15.72 -10.15 -0.46
N ARG A 320 14.77 -9.50 -1.15
CA ARG A 320 14.66 -9.59 -2.61
C ARG A 320 15.83 -8.90 -3.29
N ARG A 321 16.15 -7.67 -2.88
CA ARG A 321 17.19 -6.83 -3.49
C ARG A 321 18.60 -7.39 -3.28
N ILE A 322 18.90 -7.92 -2.09
CA ILE A 322 20.26 -8.37 -1.73
C ILE A 322 20.47 -9.85 -2.06
N GLN A 323 19.48 -10.70 -1.76
CA GLN A 323 19.64 -12.16 -1.83
C GLN A 323 18.79 -12.82 -2.92
N GLY A 324 17.76 -12.13 -3.43
CA GLY A 324 16.76 -12.70 -4.33
C GLY A 324 15.95 -13.82 -3.67
N SER A 325 15.84 -13.81 -2.34
CA SER A 325 15.14 -14.84 -1.54
C SER A 325 13.65 -14.86 -1.85
N ALA A 326 13.03 -16.03 -1.69
CA ALA A 326 11.57 -16.13 -1.78
C ALA A 326 10.93 -15.53 -0.52
N TRP A 327 9.73 -14.98 -0.64
CA TRP A 327 8.99 -14.55 0.54
C TRP A 327 7.49 -14.82 0.40
N GLY A 328 6.81 -14.96 1.52
CA GLY A 328 5.36 -15.08 1.53
C GLY A 328 4.72 -14.63 2.83
N ALA A 329 3.40 -14.45 2.77
CA ALA A 329 2.58 -14.08 3.91
C ALA A 329 1.31 -14.94 3.96
N VAL A 330 0.97 -15.34 5.18
CA VAL A 330 -0.22 -16.10 5.54
C VAL A 330 -0.94 -15.34 6.63
N SER A 331 -2.25 -15.11 6.51
CA SER A 331 -3.06 -14.48 7.54
C SER A 331 -4.45 -15.07 7.62
N THR A 332 -5.02 -15.14 8.83
CA THR A 332 -6.46 -15.41 9.02
C THR A 332 -7.33 -14.16 8.87
N ALA A 333 -6.76 -13.00 8.55
CA ALA A 333 -7.48 -11.76 8.23
C ALA A 333 -7.52 -11.49 6.72
N PHE A 334 -7.92 -10.27 6.34
CA PHE A 334 -7.76 -9.77 4.99
C PHE A 334 -6.28 -9.79 4.62
N LEU A 335 -5.99 -10.21 3.39
CA LEU A 335 -4.66 -9.95 2.83
C LEU A 335 -4.36 -8.45 2.71
N ALA A 336 -5.36 -7.58 2.70
CA ALA A 336 -5.17 -6.13 2.71
C ALA A 336 -5.04 -5.52 4.11
N ASP A 337 -5.19 -6.31 5.19
CA ASP A 337 -5.04 -5.79 6.56
C ASP A 337 -3.56 -5.42 6.81
N ALA A 338 -3.33 -4.68 7.89
CA ALA A 338 -2.05 -4.01 8.11
C ALA A 338 -0.88 -4.97 8.31
N THR A 339 -1.03 -6.03 9.12
CA THR A 339 0.05 -6.97 9.43
C THR A 339 0.63 -7.68 8.20
N PRO A 340 -0.17 -8.20 7.24
CA PRO A 340 0.39 -8.75 6.00
C PRO A 340 0.87 -7.67 5.03
N THR A 341 0.13 -6.57 4.87
CA THR A 341 0.50 -5.55 3.86
C THR A 341 1.70 -4.72 4.25
N ALA A 342 1.98 -4.50 5.55
CA ALA A 342 3.13 -3.72 6.02
C ALA A 342 4.49 -4.31 5.58
N LEU A 343 4.53 -5.56 5.08
CA LEU A 343 5.73 -6.11 4.43
C LEU A 343 6.11 -5.35 3.16
N THR A 344 5.15 -4.74 2.44
CA THR A 344 5.40 -4.04 1.16
C THR A 344 4.72 -2.68 1.06
N ALA A 345 3.91 -2.31 2.07
CA ALA A 345 3.12 -1.09 2.04
C ALA A 345 3.98 0.12 2.42
N HIS A 346 3.84 1.19 1.63
CA HIS A 346 4.41 2.50 1.94
C HIS A 346 3.32 3.57 1.90
N THR A 347 2.64 3.76 3.02
CA THR A 347 1.57 4.76 3.17
C THR A 347 1.34 5.16 4.62
N ARG A 348 0.91 6.40 4.86
CA ARG A 348 0.40 6.81 6.19
C ARG A 348 -1.02 6.33 6.51
N SER A 349 -1.68 5.60 5.60
CA SER A 349 -3.08 5.17 5.78
C SER A 349 -3.30 3.69 5.46
N ARG A 350 -3.42 2.87 6.51
CA ARG A 350 -3.78 1.45 6.41
C ARG A 350 -5.12 1.15 5.74
N GLY A 351 -6.02 2.14 5.65
CA GLY A 351 -7.36 1.95 5.07
C GLY A 351 -7.39 1.87 3.54
N LEU A 352 -6.26 2.08 2.86
CA LEU A 352 -6.17 2.11 1.40
C LEU A 352 -6.00 0.72 0.78
N TYR A 353 -6.89 -0.22 1.15
CA TYR A 353 -6.77 -1.65 0.85
C TYR A 353 -6.53 -2.01 -0.62
N GLY A 354 -7.29 -1.43 -1.56
CA GLY A 354 -7.10 -1.67 -2.98
C GLY A 354 -5.66 -1.36 -3.42
N PRO A 355 -5.21 -0.09 -3.31
CA PRO A 355 -3.83 0.28 -3.61
C PRO A 355 -2.76 -0.57 -2.90
N LEU A 356 -3.02 -1.03 -1.67
CA LEU A 356 -2.07 -1.87 -0.93
C LEU A 356 -1.94 -3.29 -1.49
N ILE A 357 -3.03 -3.88 -2.00
CA ILE A 357 -2.95 -5.14 -2.76
C ILE A 357 -2.16 -4.94 -4.06
N ASP A 358 -2.35 -3.79 -4.71
CA ASP A 358 -1.56 -3.44 -5.91
C ASP A 358 -0.07 -3.30 -5.58
N GLN A 359 0.29 -2.60 -4.50
CA GLN A 359 1.68 -2.48 -4.06
C GLN A 359 2.31 -3.84 -3.73
N ALA A 360 1.57 -4.77 -3.11
CA ALA A 360 2.09 -6.10 -2.83
C ALA A 360 2.43 -6.89 -4.12
N LEU A 361 1.66 -6.72 -5.19
CA LEU A 361 1.89 -7.40 -6.48
C LEU A 361 2.90 -6.66 -7.37
N ASN A 362 2.75 -5.35 -7.50
CA ASN A 362 3.42 -4.53 -8.52
C ASN A 362 4.50 -3.59 -7.94
N GLY A 363 4.61 -3.48 -6.62
CA GLY A 363 5.47 -2.52 -5.95
C GLY A 363 4.90 -1.09 -5.97
N VAL A 364 5.70 -0.13 -5.51
CA VAL A 364 5.35 1.30 -5.55
C VAL A 364 5.51 1.81 -6.99
N SER A 365 4.43 2.27 -7.61
CA SER A 365 4.40 2.72 -9.01
C SER A 365 4.49 4.25 -9.19
N ASN A 366 4.09 5.03 -8.17
CA ASN A 366 4.01 6.49 -8.28
C ASN A 366 5.31 7.23 -7.89
N TYR A 367 6.29 6.51 -7.33
CA TYR A 367 7.55 7.07 -6.84
C TYR A 367 8.69 6.09 -7.07
N SER A 368 9.89 6.62 -7.30
CA SER A 368 11.12 5.82 -7.32
C SER A 368 11.32 5.13 -5.98
N TRP A 369 11.23 3.80 -5.98
CA TRP A 369 11.38 3.00 -4.77
C TRP A 369 12.00 1.63 -5.07
N THR A 370 12.25 0.84 -4.03
CA THR A 370 12.80 -0.50 -4.18
C THR A 370 11.79 -1.42 -4.89
N HIS A 371 12.31 -2.37 -5.66
CA HIS A 371 11.49 -3.45 -6.19
C HIS A 371 11.44 -4.59 -5.17
N ALA A 372 10.46 -4.55 -4.27
CA ALA A 372 10.18 -5.62 -3.30
C ALA A 372 10.08 -7.02 -3.95
N GLY A 373 9.59 -7.04 -5.19
CA GLY A 373 9.19 -8.24 -5.92
C GLY A 373 7.95 -8.88 -5.29
N ALA A 374 6.96 -9.22 -6.12
CA ALA A 374 5.71 -9.84 -5.67
C ALA A 374 5.93 -11.08 -4.78
N PRO A 375 5.03 -11.38 -3.81
CA PRO A 375 5.14 -12.52 -2.91
C PRO A 375 5.16 -13.84 -3.67
N ASP A 376 6.03 -14.78 -3.32
CA ASP A 376 5.93 -16.14 -3.87
C ASP A 376 4.70 -16.89 -3.33
N VAL A 377 4.22 -16.53 -2.13
CA VAL A 377 3.01 -17.04 -1.51
C VAL A 377 2.21 -15.92 -0.84
N TYR A 378 0.90 -15.84 -1.12
CA TYR A 378 0.01 -14.89 -0.46
C TYR A 378 -1.35 -15.52 -0.12
N PHE A 379 -1.54 -15.89 1.14
CA PHE A 379 -2.70 -16.69 1.60
C PHE A 379 -3.50 -15.96 2.70
N GLY A 380 -4.79 -15.73 2.48
CA GLY A 380 -5.66 -15.12 3.47
C GLY A 380 -7.10 -14.90 3.01
N GLY A 381 -7.78 -13.95 3.63
CA GLY A 381 -9.16 -13.57 3.35
C GLY A 381 -9.25 -12.23 2.60
N GLY A 382 -10.41 -11.58 2.67
CA GLY A 382 -10.61 -10.26 2.07
C GLY A 382 -10.86 -10.27 0.56
N ALA A 383 -11.54 -11.30 0.05
CA ALA A 383 -11.87 -11.45 -1.38
C ALA A 383 -12.56 -10.23 -2.02
N GLU A 384 -13.20 -9.35 -1.24
CA GLU A 384 -13.75 -8.08 -1.71
C GLU A 384 -12.72 -7.15 -2.38
N GLN A 385 -11.43 -7.27 -2.08
CA GLN A 385 -10.36 -6.50 -2.74
C GLN A 385 -9.81 -7.19 -3.99
N PHE A 386 -10.21 -8.45 -4.20
CA PHE A 386 -9.77 -9.25 -5.35
C PHE A 386 -10.83 -9.33 -6.45
N LEU A 387 -12.10 -9.24 -6.06
CA LEU A 387 -13.23 -9.21 -6.99
C LEU A 387 -13.31 -7.86 -7.73
N PRO A 388 -13.59 -7.87 -9.04
CA PRO A 388 -13.75 -6.62 -9.80
C PRO A 388 -14.90 -5.78 -9.24
N GLY A 389 -14.63 -4.50 -8.99
CA GLY A 389 -15.61 -3.55 -8.46
C GLY A 389 -15.00 -2.52 -7.53
N SER A 390 -15.83 -1.76 -6.82
CA SER A 390 -15.36 -0.62 -6.00
C SER A 390 -14.48 -0.98 -4.80
N GLY A 391 -14.36 -2.26 -4.44
CA GLY A 391 -13.42 -2.72 -3.40
C GLY A 391 -12.01 -2.86 -3.94
N SER A 392 -11.85 -3.51 -5.10
CA SER A 392 -10.56 -3.66 -5.78
C SER A 392 -9.97 -2.33 -6.29
N TYR A 393 -8.64 -2.27 -6.39
CA TYR A 393 -7.97 -1.11 -6.95
C TYR A 393 -8.40 -0.88 -8.41
N GLN A 394 -8.88 0.33 -8.69
CA GLN A 394 -9.37 0.75 -10.01
C GLN A 394 -10.46 -0.18 -10.61
N GLY A 395 -11.15 -0.98 -9.80
CA GLY A 395 -12.18 -1.90 -10.30
C GLY A 395 -11.66 -3.18 -10.95
N LYS A 396 -10.34 -3.46 -10.87
CA LYS A 396 -9.70 -4.61 -11.54
C LYS A 396 -10.01 -5.94 -10.87
N ASP A 397 -9.97 -7.02 -11.64
CA ASP A 397 -10.02 -8.39 -11.13
C ASP A 397 -8.61 -8.83 -10.71
N TYR A 398 -8.28 -8.72 -9.42
CA TYR A 398 -6.96 -9.10 -8.94
C TYR A 398 -6.73 -10.61 -8.90
N TYR A 399 -7.76 -11.45 -9.00
CA TYR A 399 -7.50 -12.86 -9.28
C TYR A 399 -6.87 -13.03 -10.66
N ALA A 400 -7.35 -12.28 -11.67
CA ALA A 400 -6.78 -12.28 -13.00
C ALA A 400 -5.40 -11.60 -13.05
N GLU A 401 -5.19 -10.49 -12.34
CA GLU A 401 -3.88 -9.81 -12.28
C GLU A 401 -2.79 -10.73 -11.68
N PHE A 402 -3.08 -11.45 -10.58
CA PHE A 402 -2.15 -12.43 -10.04
C PHE A 402 -1.95 -13.62 -11.00
N ALA A 403 -3.02 -14.13 -11.62
CA ALA A 403 -2.90 -15.23 -12.58
C ALA A 403 -2.04 -14.84 -13.80
N ALA A 404 -2.11 -13.58 -14.25
CA ALA A 404 -1.29 -13.05 -15.33
C ALA A 404 0.21 -12.99 -14.98
N GLN A 405 0.55 -13.04 -13.69
CA GLN A 405 1.92 -13.13 -13.18
C GLN A 405 2.30 -14.57 -12.72
N ASP A 406 1.71 -15.57 -13.38
CA ASP A 406 1.97 -17.02 -13.19
C ASP A 406 1.63 -17.57 -11.79
N TYR A 407 0.70 -16.94 -11.07
CA TYR A 407 0.20 -17.49 -9.81
C TYR A 407 -0.85 -18.58 -10.04
N SER A 408 -0.73 -19.68 -9.31
CA SER A 408 -1.88 -20.55 -9.08
C SER A 408 -2.85 -19.86 -8.10
N VAL A 409 -4.12 -19.78 -8.45
CA VAL A 409 -5.16 -19.17 -7.61
C VAL A 409 -6.00 -20.25 -6.94
N SER A 410 -6.06 -20.24 -5.60
CA SER A 410 -6.85 -21.15 -4.78
C SER A 410 -7.92 -20.40 -4.01
N LEU A 411 -9.17 -20.89 -4.05
CA LEU A 411 -10.31 -20.27 -3.37
C LEU A 411 -10.84 -21.12 -2.20
N ASN A 412 -10.25 -22.28 -1.93
CA ASN A 412 -10.66 -23.19 -0.87
C ASN A 412 -9.51 -24.11 -0.44
N LYS A 413 -9.70 -24.84 0.67
CA LYS A 413 -8.72 -25.78 1.20
C LYS A 413 -8.34 -26.85 0.18
N THR A 414 -9.32 -27.40 -0.55
CA THR A 414 -9.08 -28.47 -1.52
C THR A 414 -8.11 -28.04 -2.62
N SER A 415 -8.33 -26.87 -3.21
CA SER A 415 -7.46 -26.29 -4.25
C SER A 415 -6.09 -25.89 -3.71
N LEU A 416 -6.03 -25.33 -2.50
CA LEU A 416 -4.76 -24.99 -1.83
C LEU A 416 -3.86 -26.22 -1.67
N LEU A 417 -4.41 -27.33 -1.14
CA LEU A 417 -3.63 -28.54 -0.90
C LEU A 417 -3.18 -29.22 -2.22
N GLN A 418 -3.86 -28.93 -3.34
CA GLN A 418 -3.52 -29.43 -4.67
C GLN A 418 -2.57 -28.51 -5.45
N ALA A 419 -2.36 -27.26 -5.00
CA ALA A 419 -1.50 -26.31 -5.67
C ALA A 419 -0.07 -26.86 -5.85
N SER A 420 0.61 -26.50 -6.92
CA SER A 420 2.01 -26.90 -7.12
C SER A 420 2.92 -26.20 -6.11
N ASN A 421 3.97 -26.87 -5.67
CA ASN A 421 5.03 -26.24 -4.88
C ASN A 421 5.98 -25.38 -5.74
N SER A 422 6.02 -25.63 -7.06
CA SER A 422 6.94 -24.95 -7.98
C SER A 422 6.47 -23.56 -8.43
N SER A 423 5.17 -23.29 -8.36
CA SER A 423 4.54 -22.06 -8.86
C SER A 423 4.33 -21.05 -7.74
N LYS A 424 4.29 -19.76 -8.07
CA LYS A 424 3.78 -18.77 -7.12
C LYS A 424 2.32 -19.08 -6.81
N ALA A 425 1.85 -18.76 -5.61
CA ALA A 425 0.49 -19.13 -5.19
C ALA A 425 -0.25 -17.99 -4.47
N LEU A 426 -1.44 -17.67 -4.98
CA LEU A 426 -2.42 -16.81 -4.35
C LEU A 426 -3.53 -17.70 -3.77
N GLY A 427 -3.91 -17.44 -2.52
CA GLY A 427 -4.99 -18.13 -1.83
C GLY A 427 -5.90 -17.13 -1.16
N VAL A 428 -7.14 -16.99 -1.64
CA VAL A 428 -8.13 -16.11 -1.02
C VAL A 428 -9.39 -16.90 -0.72
N PHE A 429 -9.63 -17.16 0.56
CA PHE A 429 -10.52 -18.27 0.97
C PHE A 429 -11.90 -17.82 1.46
N CYS A 430 -12.05 -16.53 1.79
CA CYS A 430 -13.33 -15.94 2.14
C CYS A 430 -13.34 -14.44 1.86
N ARG A 431 -14.55 -13.87 1.80
CA ARG A 431 -14.77 -12.45 2.03
C ARG A 431 -14.64 -12.14 3.51
N SER A 432 -14.15 -10.95 3.84
CA SER A 432 -13.80 -10.56 5.19
C SER A 432 -12.73 -11.45 5.84
N ASN A 433 -12.57 -11.31 7.16
CA ASN A 433 -11.71 -12.15 8.00
C ASN A 433 -12.20 -13.59 8.00
N PHE A 434 -11.30 -14.53 8.30
CA PHE A 434 -11.68 -15.93 8.48
C PHE A 434 -12.69 -16.08 9.63
N PRO A 435 -13.66 -16.99 9.49
CA PRO A 435 -14.32 -17.58 10.63
C PRO A 435 -13.29 -18.19 11.60
N VAL A 436 -13.41 -17.85 12.88
CA VAL A 436 -12.46 -18.26 13.93
C VAL A 436 -12.41 -19.78 14.12
N TRP A 437 -11.37 -20.27 14.78
CA TRP A 437 -11.18 -21.71 15.00
C TRP A 437 -12.38 -22.38 15.69
N LEU A 438 -12.99 -21.73 16.69
CA LEU A 438 -14.18 -22.25 17.39
C LEU A 438 -15.34 -22.45 16.41
N ASP A 439 -15.62 -21.50 15.52
CA ASP A 439 -16.75 -21.60 14.60
C ASP A 439 -16.50 -22.67 13.51
N ARG A 440 -15.24 -22.86 13.11
CA ARG A 440 -14.85 -23.94 12.17
C ARG A 440 -14.92 -25.34 12.78
N ASN A 441 -14.60 -25.49 14.07
CA ASN A 441 -14.36 -26.82 14.68
C ASN A 441 -15.34 -27.21 15.79
N VAL A 442 -15.91 -26.24 16.50
CA VAL A 442 -16.78 -26.44 17.67
C VAL A 442 -18.23 -26.05 17.36
N PHE A 443 -18.44 -24.95 16.64
CA PHE A 443 -19.76 -24.42 16.28
C PHE A 443 -19.99 -24.33 14.75
N PRO A 444 -19.89 -25.44 14.00
CA PRO A 444 -20.00 -25.42 12.53
C PRO A 444 -21.37 -24.97 12.02
N GLU A 445 -22.41 -24.95 12.86
CA GLU A 445 -23.69 -24.34 12.48
C GLU A 445 -23.60 -22.81 12.39
N VAL A 446 -22.75 -22.16 13.19
CA VAL A 446 -22.47 -20.72 13.09
C VAL A 446 -21.77 -20.44 11.76
N LEU A 447 -20.78 -21.26 11.39
CA LEU A 447 -20.09 -21.16 10.09
C LEU A 447 -21.05 -21.15 8.89
N LYS A 448 -22.14 -21.93 8.94
CA LYS A 448 -23.14 -21.99 7.85
C LYS A 448 -23.98 -20.72 7.70
N THR A 449 -23.96 -19.82 8.69
CA THR A 449 -24.73 -18.57 8.66
C THR A 449 -24.02 -17.43 7.94
N PHE A 450 -22.72 -17.57 7.70
CA PHE A 450 -21.93 -16.54 7.02
C PHE A 450 -22.29 -16.42 5.54
N THR A 451 -22.05 -15.23 4.98
CA THR A 451 -22.19 -14.95 3.55
C THR A 451 -20.86 -14.44 3.00
N ASN A 452 -19.86 -15.32 3.02
CA ASN A 452 -18.45 -14.98 2.85
C ASN A 452 -17.72 -15.80 1.77
N ASP A 453 -18.44 -16.32 0.77
CA ASP A 453 -17.86 -17.02 -0.37
C ASP A 453 -16.83 -16.12 -1.12
N PRO A 454 -15.59 -16.59 -1.32
CA PRO A 454 -14.52 -15.81 -1.96
C PRO A 454 -14.77 -15.49 -3.44
N ALA A 455 -15.69 -16.21 -4.10
CA ALA A 455 -16.10 -15.91 -5.47
C ALA A 455 -17.19 -14.81 -5.55
N GLY A 456 -17.56 -14.19 -4.41
CA GLY A 456 -18.54 -13.10 -4.36
C GLY A 456 -19.99 -13.55 -4.17
N ASN A 457 -20.26 -14.86 -4.06
CA ASN A 457 -21.60 -15.37 -3.82
C ASN A 457 -22.11 -15.07 -2.39
N LYS A 458 -23.43 -15.14 -2.19
CA LYS A 458 -24.07 -14.98 -0.87
C LYS A 458 -24.19 -16.30 -0.10
N SER A 459 -23.18 -17.15 -0.20
CA SER A 459 -23.04 -18.44 0.48
C SER A 459 -21.94 -18.39 1.53
N ALA A 460 -21.98 -19.33 2.48
CA ALA A 460 -20.88 -19.55 3.42
C ALA A 460 -19.70 -20.25 2.72
N ALA A 461 -18.48 -19.81 3.03
CA ALA A 461 -17.27 -20.55 2.70
C ALA A 461 -17.13 -21.73 3.67
N LEU A 462 -17.41 -22.95 3.19
CA LEU A 462 -17.41 -24.16 4.03
C LEU A 462 -16.13 -25.00 3.91
N ASP A 463 -15.41 -24.92 2.79
CA ASP A 463 -14.14 -25.61 2.55
C ASP A 463 -12.95 -24.68 2.84
N LEU A 464 -12.82 -24.23 4.09
CA LEU A 464 -11.79 -23.30 4.53
C LEU A 464 -10.54 -24.03 5.04
N PRO A 465 -9.32 -23.60 4.65
CA PRO A 465 -8.12 -24.02 5.34
C PRO A 465 -8.06 -23.40 6.73
N GLY A 466 -7.34 -24.02 7.67
CA GLY A 466 -6.90 -23.34 8.89
C GLY A 466 -5.55 -22.68 8.73
N LEU A 467 -5.11 -21.94 9.76
CA LEU A 467 -3.79 -21.30 9.77
C LEU A 467 -2.70 -22.35 9.50
N LYS A 468 -2.76 -23.48 10.20
CA LYS A 468 -1.88 -24.64 9.99
C LYS A 468 -1.82 -25.12 8.53
N ASP A 469 -2.96 -25.28 7.87
CA ASP A 469 -2.98 -25.78 6.48
C ASP A 469 -2.28 -24.78 5.54
N MET A 470 -2.55 -23.48 5.72
CA MET A 470 -1.95 -22.41 4.93
C MET A 470 -0.44 -22.28 5.18
N THR A 471 -0.01 -22.26 6.45
CA THR A 471 1.40 -22.12 6.82
C THR A 471 2.24 -23.28 6.30
N LEU A 472 1.80 -24.53 6.47
CA LEU A 472 2.56 -25.69 5.98
C LEU A 472 2.67 -25.68 4.45
N LYS A 473 1.58 -25.34 3.76
CA LYS A 473 1.61 -25.22 2.29
C LYS A 473 2.52 -24.08 1.82
N ALA A 474 2.52 -22.95 2.54
CA ALA A 474 3.43 -21.84 2.26
C ALA A 474 4.89 -22.25 2.40
N ILE A 475 5.23 -22.99 3.47
CA ILE A 475 6.59 -23.53 3.68
C ILE A 475 6.99 -24.45 2.52
N ASP A 476 6.10 -25.34 2.06
CA ASP A 476 6.41 -26.24 0.95
C ASP A 476 6.76 -25.48 -0.35
N ILE A 477 5.95 -24.48 -0.70
CA ILE A 477 6.18 -23.64 -1.90
C ILE A 477 7.45 -22.80 -1.74
N LEU A 478 7.61 -22.13 -0.59
CA LEU A 478 8.74 -21.23 -0.35
C LEU A 478 10.07 -21.98 -0.24
N ASN A 479 10.08 -23.18 0.34
CA ASN A 479 11.27 -24.02 0.40
C ASN A 479 11.71 -24.45 -1.01
N GLU A 480 10.77 -24.85 -1.87
CA GLU A 480 11.08 -25.25 -3.24
C GLU A 480 11.53 -24.06 -4.09
N ARG A 481 10.81 -22.93 -4.03
CA ARG A 481 11.11 -21.73 -4.84
C ARG A 481 12.30 -20.94 -4.34
N GLY A 482 12.50 -20.89 -3.02
CA GLY A 482 13.63 -20.22 -2.38
C GLY A 482 14.94 -20.97 -2.58
N GLY A 483 14.90 -22.31 -2.66
CA GLY A 483 16.07 -23.14 -2.95
C GLY A 483 17.26 -22.79 -2.06
N ASP A 484 18.42 -22.50 -2.66
CA ASP A 484 19.64 -22.12 -1.93
C ASP A 484 19.61 -20.69 -1.38
N LYS A 485 18.77 -19.82 -1.94
CA LYS A 485 18.61 -18.43 -1.46
C LYS A 485 17.85 -18.38 -0.14
N GLY A 486 16.99 -19.39 0.11
CA GLY A 486 16.16 -19.48 1.30
C GLY A 486 14.89 -18.63 1.19
N PHE A 487 14.17 -18.50 2.31
CA PHE A 487 12.90 -17.77 2.33
C PHE A 487 12.59 -17.04 3.63
N PHE A 488 11.69 -16.06 3.53
CA PHE A 488 11.01 -15.42 4.66
C PHE A 488 9.51 -15.73 4.60
N LEU A 489 8.92 -16.16 5.71
CA LEU A 489 7.48 -16.38 5.83
C LEU A 489 6.94 -15.63 7.04
N MET A 490 5.97 -14.76 6.82
CA MET A 490 5.12 -14.24 7.90
C MET A 490 3.83 -15.07 7.99
N SER A 491 3.45 -15.48 9.21
CA SER A 491 2.22 -16.24 9.46
C SER A 491 1.43 -15.69 10.65
N GLU A 492 0.25 -15.12 10.37
CA GLU A 492 -0.53 -14.36 11.33
C GLU A 492 -1.81 -15.07 11.79
N ALA A 493 -2.00 -15.15 13.12
CA ALA A 493 -3.26 -15.48 13.78
C ALA A 493 -4.03 -14.21 14.16
N ALA A 494 -4.62 -13.55 13.16
CA ALA A 494 -5.16 -12.20 13.27
C ALA A 494 -6.42 -12.10 14.17
N SER A 495 -7.18 -13.19 14.29
CA SER A 495 -8.45 -13.17 15.01
C SER A 495 -8.31 -13.15 16.53
N ILE A 496 -7.10 -13.33 17.07
CA ILE A 496 -6.84 -13.09 18.50
C ILE A 496 -7.21 -11.64 18.83
N ASP A 497 -6.67 -10.67 18.09
CA ASP A 497 -7.01 -9.25 18.17
C ASP A 497 -8.48 -8.96 17.91
N LYS A 498 -9.02 -9.42 16.77
CA LYS A 498 -10.41 -9.11 16.38
C LYS A 498 -11.43 -9.57 17.43
N GLN A 499 -11.19 -10.71 18.08
CA GLN A 499 -12.09 -11.22 19.12
C GLN A 499 -11.81 -10.62 20.50
N MET A 500 -10.59 -10.15 20.74
CA MET A 500 -10.26 -9.36 21.93
C MET A 500 -10.96 -8.00 21.91
N HIS A 501 -11.03 -7.33 20.75
CA HIS A 501 -11.87 -6.14 20.56
C HIS A 501 -13.35 -6.39 20.86
N SER A 502 -13.91 -7.50 20.36
CA SER A 502 -15.34 -7.85 20.57
C SER A 502 -15.65 -8.38 21.98
N LEU A 503 -14.63 -8.51 22.85
CA LEU A 503 -14.70 -9.14 24.17
C LEU A 503 -15.13 -10.63 24.12
N ASP A 504 -14.93 -11.31 22.99
CA ASP A 504 -15.19 -12.74 22.80
C ASP A 504 -13.93 -13.56 23.12
N TYR A 505 -13.63 -13.62 24.41
CA TYR A 505 -12.37 -14.20 24.91
C TYR A 505 -12.19 -15.67 24.53
N ASP A 506 -13.27 -16.47 24.52
CA ASP A 506 -13.18 -17.90 24.18
C ASP A 506 -12.76 -18.10 22.73
N ARG A 507 -13.29 -17.30 21.79
CA ARG A 507 -12.88 -17.34 20.38
C ARG A 507 -11.43 -16.86 20.21
N ALA A 508 -11.05 -15.75 20.86
CA ALA A 508 -9.67 -15.26 20.85
C ALA A 508 -8.66 -16.31 21.36
N LEU A 509 -8.95 -16.94 22.50
CA LEU A 509 -8.07 -17.98 23.08
C LEU A 509 -8.07 -19.27 22.24
N GLY A 510 -9.15 -19.56 21.52
CA GLY A 510 -9.22 -20.64 20.54
C GLY A 510 -8.28 -20.43 19.35
N ASP A 511 -8.25 -19.23 18.77
CA ASP A 511 -7.31 -18.90 17.70
C ASP A 511 -5.86 -18.85 18.22
N LEU A 512 -5.63 -18.46 19.48
CA LEU A 512 -4.29 -18.56 20.10
C LEU A 512 -3.83 -20.02 20.28
N LEU A 513 -4.74 -20.95 20.56
CA LEU A 513 -4.44 -22.38 20.55
C LEU A 513 -4.23 -22.92 19.13
N GLU A 514 -4.90 -22.36 18.11
CA GLU A 514 -4.61 -22.68 16.70
C GLU A 514 -3.21 -22.20 16.29
N LEU A 515 -2.78 -21.03 16.75
CA LEU A 515 -1.42 -20.53 16.57
C LEU A 515 -0.40 -21.50 17.18
N ASP A 516 -0.58 -21.92 18.44
CA ASP A 516 0.32 -22.88 19.10
C ASP A 516 0.38 -24.23 18.35
N ASP A 517 -0.77 -24.74 17.91
CA ASP A 517 -0.85 -25.97 17.12
C ASP A 517 -0.16 -25.84 15.76
N THR A 518 -0.25 -24.65 15.14
CA THR A 518 0.42 -24.33 13.89
C THR A 518 1.93 -24.31 14.07
N VAL A 519 2.44 -23.61 15.09
CA VAL A 519 3.88 -23.57 15.41
C VAL A 519 4.42 -24.98 15.67
N ARG A 520 3.65 -25.82 16.36
CA ARG A 520 4.00 -27.23 16.60
C ARG A 520 4.13 -28.01 15.29
N ALA A 521 3.13 -27.89 14.42
CA ALA A 521 3.13 -28.54 13.12
C ALA A 521 4.27 -28.04 12.23
N THR A 522 4.58 -26.74 12.27
CA THR A 522 5.71 -26.15 11.54
C THR A 522 7.04 -26.74 12.00
N VAL A 523 7.30 -26.83 13.31
CA VAL A 523 8.54 -27.45 13.82
C VAL A 523 8.64 -28.92 13.40
N GLU A 524 7.54 -29.66 13.42
CA GLU A 524 7.49 -31.06 12.94
C GLU A 524 7.75 -31.16 11.43
N HIS A 525 7.18 -30.24 10.65
CA HIS A 525 7.31 -30.20 9.19
C HIS A 525 8.73 -29.82 8.74
N LEU A 526 9.34 -28.81 9.35
CA LEU A 526 10.72 -28.42 9.08
C LEU A 526 11.73 -29.53 9.41
N LYS A 527 11.45 -30.34 10.45
CA LYS A 527 12.24 -31.56 10.73
C LYS A 527 12.08 -32.61 9.64
N ALA A 528 10.87 -32.79 9.12
CA ALA A 528 10.61 -33.75 8.05
C ALA A 528 11.27 -33.32 6.73
N LEU A 529 11.40 -32.00 6.51
CA LEU A 529 12.08 -31.40 5.36
C LEU A 529 13.61 -31.29 5.55
N ASP A 530 14.16 -31.64 6.72
CA ASP A 530 15.58 -31.51 7.07
C ASP A 530 16.15 -30.08 6.96
N ILE A 531 15.33 -29.07 7.28
CA ILE A 531 15.71 -27.64 7.23
C ILE A 531 15.49 -26.91 8.56
N LEU A 532 15.16 -27.62 9.65
CA LEU A 532 14.92 -26.99 10.95
C LEU A 532 16.18 -26.25 11.45
N GLU A 533 17.35 -26.87 11.33
CA GLU A 533 18.61 -26.29 11.84
C GLU A 533 19.05 -25.06 11.04
N ASP A 534 18.54 -24.90 9.81
CA ASP A 534 18.79 -23.73 8.94
C ASP A 534 17.73 -22.64 9.08
N THR A 535 16.70 -22.84 9.90
CA THR A 535 15.52 -21.98 9.98
C THR A 535 15.42 -21.32 11.35
N LEU A 536 15.44 -19.98 11.38
CA LEU A 536 15.06 -19.20 12.56
C LEU A 536 13.53 -19.11 12.62
N ILE A 537 12.95 -19.56 13.73
CA ILE A 537 11.52 -19.42 14.02
C ILE A 537 11.35 -18.41 15.14
N VAL A 538 10.58 -17.36 14.87
CA VAL A 538 10.22 -16.33 15.85
C VAL A 538 8.70 -16.33 16.01
N VAL A 539 8.20 -16.25 17.23
CA VAL A 539 6.79 -16.00 17.53
C VAL A 539 6.67 -14.78 18.41
N SER A 540 5.86 -13.81 18.01
CA SER A 540 5.54 -12.66 18.85
C SER A 540 4.14 -12.13 18.57
N SER A 541 3.87 -10.92 19.05
CA SER A 541 2.69 -10.12 18.78
C SER A 541 3.14 -8.75 18.27
N ASP A 542 2.27 -8.05 17.58
CA ASP A 542 2.45 -6.66 17.17
C ASP A 542 2.14 -5.69 18.33
N HIS A 543 1.12 -6.00 19.13
CA HIS A 543 0.73 -5.30 20.36
C HIS A 543 0.00 -6.20 21.36
N GLY A 544 -0.40 -5.65 22.51
CA GLY A 544 -1.16 -6.38 23.52
C GLY A 544 -2.54 -5.79 23.76
N HIS A 545 -3.46 -6.57 24.33
CA HIS A 545 -4.69 -6.07 24.96
C HIS A 545 -4.64 -6.12 26.48
N GLY A 546 -5.45 -5.28 27.13
CA GLY A 546 -5.59 -5.22 28.59
C GLY A 546 -6.32 -6.41 29.23
N PHE A 547 -6.17 -7.63 28.69
CA PHE A 547 -6.80 -8.87 29.16
C PHE A 547 -6.09 -9.47 30.38
N ASP A 548 -6.87 -9.94 31.36
CA ASP A 548 -6.37 -10.78 32.45
C ASP A 548 -7.44 -11.75 32.99
N VAL A 549 -7.01 -12.77 33.74
CA VAL A 549 -7.85 -13.76 34.43
C VAL A 549 -7.70 -13.57 35.94
N PHE A 550 -8.77 -13.14 36.61
CA PHE A 550 -8.77 -12.83 38.04
C PHE A 550 -9.46 -13.89 38.92
N GLY A 551 -10.01 -14.94 38.32
CA GLY A 551 -10.66 -16.03 39.06
C GLY A 551 -11.40 -17.02 38.17
N SER A 552 -12.47 -17.62 38.72
CA SER A 552 -13.41 -18.46 37.96
C SER A 552 -14.84 -17.98 38.14
N ALA A 553 -15.74 -18.23 37.19
CA ALA A 553 -17.17 -17.96 37.34
C ALA A 553 -17.99 -19.26 37.36
N ASP A 554 -18.87 -19.41 38.36
CA ASP A 554 -19.90 -20.48 38.37
C ASP A 554 -21.11 -20.04 37.53
N THR A 555 -21.11 -20.42 36.25
CA THR A 555 -22.10 -19.94 35.27
C THR A 555 -23.53 -20.39 35.61
N LYS A 556 -23.70 -21.53 36.30
CA LYS A 556 -25.01 -21.99 36.76
C LYS A 556 -25.52 -21.20 37.95
N TYR A 557 -24.64 -20.88 38.91
CA TYR A 557 -25.00 -20.03 40.04
C TYR A 557 -25.35 -18.62 39.57
N MET A 558 -24.54 -18.04 38.67
CA MET A 558 -24.80 -16.72 38.08
C MET A 558 -26.19 -16.65 37.43
N ALA A 559 -26.52 -17.61 36.57
CA ALA A 559 -27.81 -17.65 35.87
C ALA A 559 -29.02 -17.81 36.81
N SER A 560 -28.81 -18.26 38.06
CA SER A 560 -29.88 -18.39 39.07
C SER A 560 -30.20 -17.10 39.83
N LYS A 561 -29.46 -16.01 39.57
CA LYS A 561 -29.60 -14.74 40.30
C LYS A 561 -30.31 -13.68 39.48
N GLU A 562 -31.11 -12.87 40.17
CA GLU A 562 -31.93 -11.83 39.55
C GLU A 562 -31.18 -10.50 39.46
N THR A 563 -30.43 -10.12 40.49
CA THR A 563 -29.74 -8.83 40.54
C THR A 563 -28.28 -8.92 40.11
N ASP A 564 -27.76 -7.86 39.49
CA ASP A 564 -26.35 -7.75 39.08
C ASP A 564 -25.39 -7.94 40.27
N ARG A 565 -25.80 -7.47 41.46
CA ARG A 565 -24.99 -7.63 42.69
C ARG A 565 -24.85 -9.09 43.11
N GLU A 566 -25.93 -9.86 43.08
CA GLU A 566 -25.91 -11.28 43.43
C GLU A 566 -25.22 -12.13 42.36
N LYS A 567 -25.35 -11.76 41.07
CA LYS A 567 -24.64 -12.44 39.97
C LYS A 567 -23.13 -12.40 40.16
N ARG A 568 -22.59 -11.29 40.66
CA ARG A 568 -21.16 -11.13 40.96
C ARG A 568 -20.66 -12.08 42.06
N ASP A 569 -21.53 -12.58 42.93
CA ASP A 569 -21.15 -13.61 43.93
C ASP A 569 -20.83 -14.97 43.28
N ALA A 570 -21.12 -15.15 41.98
CA ALA A 570 -20.68 -16.32 41.21
C ALA A 570 -19.18 -16.34 40.92
N ILE A 571 -18.48 -15.21 41.11
CA ILE A 571 -17.05 -15.07 40.84
C ILE A 571 -16.27 -15.61 42.05
N GLY A 572 -15.61 -16.74 41.84
CA GLY A 572 -14.68 -17.35 42.80
C GLY A 572 -13.30 -16.72 42.70
N VAL A 573 -12.80 -16.18 43.81
CA VAL A 573 -11.45 -15.62 43.97
C VAL A 573 -10.59 -16.47 44.90
N TYR A 574 -9.26 -16.41 44.75
CA TYR A 574 -8.29 -17.18 45.55
C TYR A 574 -8.64 -18.68 45.61
N GLN A 575 -8.79 -19.26 46.82
CA GLN A 575 -9.17 -20.67 46.99
C GLN A 575 -10.52 -21.03 46.37
N ASN A 576 -11.42 -20.04 46.23
CA ASN A 576 -12.75 -20.25 45.68
C ASN A 576 -12.76 -20.25 44.14
N SER A 577 -11.64 -19.91 43.48
CA SER A 577 -11.50 -20.03 42.02
C SER A 577 -11.45 -21.49 41.54
N GLY A 578 -11.24 -22.45 42.45
CA GLY A 578 -11.33 -23.87 42.13
C GLY A 578 -10.29 -24.37 41.12
N LEU A 579 -10.64 -25.41 40.36
CA LEU A 579 -9.80 -26.04 39.34
C LEU A 579 -10.43 -25.86 37.95
N SER A 580 -9.59 -25.73 36.93
CA SER A 580 -10.04 -25.68 35.53
C SER A 580 -10.89 -26.91 35.18
N GLN A 581 -12.03 -26.67 34.55
CA GLN A 581 -12.95 -27.71 34.07
C GLN A 581 -12.92 -27.90 32.55
N TYR A 582 -12.15 -27.10 31.81
CA TYR A 582 -12.04 -27.17 30.35
C TYR A 582 -11.47 -28.51 29.85
N THR A 583 -10.69 -29.20 30.69
CA THR A 583 -10.07 -30.51 30.39
C THR A 583 -10.75 -31.68 31.10
N VAL A 584 -11.94 -31.45 31.67
CA VAL A 584 -12.77 -32.49 32.30
C VAL A 584 -13.78 -32.99 31.29
N GLU A 585 -13.70 -34.29 30.96
CA GLU A 585 -14.63 -34.93 30.04
C GLU A 585 -16.07 -34.91 30.58
N VAL A 586 -17.01 -34.62 29.69
CA VAL A 586 -18.45 -34.64 29.96
C VAL A 586 -19.10 -35.63 29.01
N GLU A 587 -19.94 -36.51 29.54
CA GLU A 587 -20.65 -37.51 28.74
C GLU A 587 -21.46 -36.82 27.62
N GLY A 588 -21.24 -37.26 26.38
CA GLY A 588 -21.90 -36.70 25.19
C GLY A 588 -21.27 -35.41 24.63
N VAL A 589 -20.21 -34.88 25.25
CA VAL A 589 -19.47 -33.72 24.75
C VAL A 589 -18.08 -34.16 24.28
N GLY A 590 -17.76 -33.90 23.02
CA GLY A 590 -16.44 -34.16 22.46
C GLY A 590 -16.29 -33.56 21.07
N TYR A 591 -15.17 -32.86 20.83
CA TYR A 591 -14.93 -32.11 19.60
C TYR A 591 -13.91 -32.78 18.67
N ASN A 592 -13.24 -33.86 19.12
CA ASN A 592 -12.18 -34.56 18.38
C ASN A 592 -11.01 -33.64 17.95
N THR A 593 -10.68 -32.66 18.78
CA THR A 593 -9.69 -31.60 18.52
C THR A 593 -8.28 -31.95 18.98
N GLY A 594 -8.09 -33.12 19.60
CA GLY A 594 -6.81 -33.59 20.09
C GLY A 594 -6.48 -33.08 21.51
N PRO A 595 -5.27 -33.38 22.01
CA PRO A 595 -4.90 -33.17 23.43
C PRO A 595 -4.50 -31.74 23.80
N ASN A 596 -4.40 -30.83 22.82
CA ASN A 596 -3.94 -29.45 23.03
C ASN A 596 -5.09 -28.42 23.06
N PHE A 597 -6.34 -28.90 23.00
CA PHE A 597 -7.53 -28.06 23.04
C PHE A 597 -8.44 -28.49 24.20
N PRO A 598 -9.33 -27.60 24.70
CA PRO A 598 -10.38 -27.96 25.63
C PRO A 598 -11.22 -29.14 25.15
N VAL A 599 -11.57 -30.04 26.08
CA VAL A 599 -12.55 -31.11 25.84
C VAL A 599 -13.98 -30.66 26.14
N ASN A 600 -14.14 -29.52 26.82
CA ASN A 600 -15.41 -28.85 27.07
C ASN A 600 -15.22 -27.32 27.04
N TRP A 601 -15.87 -26.64 26.10
CA TRP A 601 -15.80 -25.18 25.94
C TRP A 601 -16.85 -24.40 26.75
N ASP A 602 -17.91 -25.03 27.27
CA ASP A 602 -18.88 -24.41 28.20
C ASP A 602 -18.96 -25.18 29.54
N PRO A 603 -17.85 -25.29 30.31
CA PRO A 603 -17.92 -25.90 31.63
C PRO A 603 -18.74 -25.06 32.61
N ARG A 604 -19.12 -25.64 33.76
CA ARG A 604 -19.82 -24.88 34.81
C ARG A 604 -18.92 -23.82 35.41
N TYR A 605 -17.66 -24.17 35.69
CA TYR A 605 -16.65 -23.25 36.20
C TYR A 605 -15.71 -22.86 35.06
N VAL A 606 -15.91 -21.64 34.55
CA VAL A 606 -15.13 -21.00 33.47
C VAL A 606 -14.14 -20.02 34.06
N ILE A 607 -13.18 -19.55 33.26
CA ILE A 607 -12.33 -18.41 33.69
C ILE A 607 -13.19 -17.18 33.92
N ALA A 608 -12.94 -16.44 35.00
CA ALA A 608 -13.44 -15.08 35.17
C ALA A 608 -12.35 -14.13 34.65
N SER A 609 -12.56 -13.64 33.44
CA SER A 609 -11.63 -12.76 32.73
C SER A 609 -12.18 -11.35 32.59
N GLY A 610 -11.33 -10.40 32.23
CA GLY A 610 -11.77 -9.04 31.98
C GLY A 610 -10.73 -8.21 31.26
N PHE A 611 -11.18 -7.05 30.80
CA PHE A 611 -10.37 -6.04 30.14
C PHE A 611 -10.20 -4.82 31.03
N GLY A 612 -9.01 -4.21 30.99
CA GLY A 612 -8.80 -2.88 31.56
C GLY A 612 -9.39 -1.75 30.70
N ALA A 613 -9.53 -1.99 29.39
CA ALA A 613 -9.95 -1.03 28.39
C ALA A 613 -11.14 -1.59 27.59
N ASN A 614 -12.36 -1.38 28.10
CA ASN A 614 -13.59 -1.95 27.54
C ASN A 614 -14.73 -0.93 27.48
N PRO A 615 -15.71 -1.13 26.60
CA PRO A 615 -16.96 -0.39 26.60
C PRO A 615 -17.90 -0.90 27.70
N ASP A 616 -19.02 -0.21 27.89
CA ASP A 616 -20.16 -0.71 28.65
C ASP A 616 -20.66 -2.04 28.04
N HIS A 617 -20.77 -3.11 28.83
CA HIS A 617 -21.24 -4.41 28.33
C HIS A 617 -21.92 -5.27 29.41
N ARG A 618 -22.48 -6.42 29.00
CA ARG A 618 -22.96 -7.47 29.92
C ARG A 618 -21.99 -8.63 29.96
N GLU A 619 -21.82 -9.25 31.12
CA GLU A 619 -20.96 -10.43 31.25
C GLU A 619 -21.69 -11.63 31.87
N THR A 620 -21.50 -12.79 31.23
CA THR A 620 -22.00 -14.11 31.67
C THR A 620 -20.88 -15.13 31.83
N TYR A 621 -19.70 -14.85 31.28
CA TYR A 621 -18.54 -15.73 31.09
C TYR A 621 -18.81 -16.99 30.28
N ARG A 622 -19.99 -17.09 29.66
CA ARG A 622 -20.37 -18.24 28.84
C ARG A 622 -19.96 -17.97 27.40
N VAL A 623 -19.38 -18.98 26.77
CA VAL A 623 -19.17 -18.98 25.33
C VAL A 623 -20.51 -18.80 24.61
N ASN A 624 -20.56 -17.90 23.64
CA ASN A 624 -21.73 -17.70 22.80
C ASN A 624 -21.69 -18.68 21.62
N ASP A 625 -22.57 -19.67 21.64
CA ASP A 625 -22.64 -20.78 20.68
C ASP A 625 -23.41 -20.44 19.39
N LYS A 626 -23.98 -19.23 19.29
CA LYS A 626 -24.82 -18.81 18.15
C LYS A 626 -24.19 -17.76 17.26
N LYS A 627 -23.40 -16.85 17.84
CA LYS A 627 -22.72 -15.78 17.11
C LYS A 627 -21.55 -15.22 17.93
N PRO A 628 -20.58 -14.56 17.27
CA PRO A 628 -19.62 -13.72 17.96
C PRO A 628 -20.29 -12.61 18.78
N ARG A 629 -19.59 -12.13 19.81
CA ARG A 629 -20.08 -11.06 20.68
C ARG A 629 -20.20 -9.70 19.97
N THR A 630 -21.10 -8.88 20.49
CA THR A 630 -21.21 -7.46 20.11
C THR A 630 -21.51 -6.66 21.38
N PRO A 631 -20.48 -6.25 22.13
CA PRO A 631 -20.63 -5.84 23.52
C PRO A 631 -21.43 -4.54 23.69
N ALA A 632 -21.19 -3.56 22.82
CA ALA A 632 -21.92 -2.30 22.78
C ALA A 632 -22.52 -2.04 21.40
N THR A 633 -23.57 -1.22 21.34
CA THR A 633 -24.25 -0.81 20.11
C THR A 633 -24.76 0.62 20.25
N ASN A 634 -24.82 1.35 19.14
CA ASN A 634 -25.57 2.58 19.08
C ASN A 634 -27.07 2.28 19.20
N ILE A 635 -27.82 3.18 19.84
CA ILE A 635 -29.27 3.06 20.01
C ILE A 635 -29.97 4.31 19.46
N SER A 636 -31.16 4.12 18.90
CA SER A 636 -31.91 5.20 18.26
C SER A 636 -32.22 6.35 19.24
N GLY A 637 -31.95 7.59 18.81
CA GLY A 637 -32.23 8.79 19.60
C GLY A 637 -31.02 9.43 20.26
N PHE A 638 -29.82 8.90 20.02
CA PHE A 638 -28.52 9.43 20.45
C PHE A 638 -27.64 9.69 19.22
N ASP A 639 -26.51 10.36 19.43
CA ASP A 639 -25.53 10.62 18.38
C ASP A 639 -24.95 9.30 17.85
N SER A 640 -24.52 9.28 16.58
CA SER A 640 -24.10 8.03 15.90
C SER A 640 -22.85 7.39 16.49
N ASP A 641 -22.07 8.17 17.23
CA ASP A 641 -20.85 7.84 17.94
C ASP A 641 -21.09 7.72 19.45
N ASP A 642 -22.32 7.47 19.90
CA ASP A 642 -22.61 7.18 21.32
C ASP A 642 -23.07 5.71 21.48
N TYR A 643 -22.28 4.92 22.19
CA TYR A 643 -22.47 3.47 22.33
C TYR A 643 -22.90 3.07 23.74
N PHE A 644 -23.87 2.16 23.80
CA PHE A 644 -24.44 1.63 25.04
C PHE A 644 -24.34 0.11 25.08
N VAL A 645 -24.51 -0.47 26.28
CA VAL A 645 -24.65 -1.92 26.47
C VAL A 645 -25.61 -2.52 25.43
N ASN A 646 -25.15 -3.50 24.66
CA ASN A 646 -26.01 -4.17 23.69
C ASN A 646 -27.08 -5.01 24.43
N PRO A 647 -28.38 -4.73 24.24
CA PRO A 647 -29.45 -5.43 24.95
C PRO A 647 -29.61 -6.90 24.51
N THR A 648 -29.00 -7.28 23.38
CA THR A 648 -29.08 -8.63 22.81
C THR A 648 -27.83 -9.47 23.06
N ASP A 649 -26.73 -8.86 23.50
CA ASP A 649 -25.49 -9.57 23.86
C ASP A 649 -25.55 -10.05 25.31
N SER A 650 -25.11 -11.29 25.55
CA SER A 650 -24.93 -11.85 26.88
C SER A 650 -26.14 -11.65 27.82
N VAL A 651 -27.35 -11.89 27.29
CA VAL A 651 -28.61 -11.72 28.02
C VAL A 651 -28.61 -12.58 29.28
N GLY A 652 -28.96 -11.97 30.41
CA GLY A 652 -28.88 -12.62 31.73
C GLY A 652 -27.58 -12.35 32.47
N GLY A 653 -26.58 -11.75 31.84
CA GLY A 653 -25.36 -11.26 32.49
C GLY A 653 -25.60 -10.04 33.39
N PHE A 654 -24.57 -9.69 34.17
CA PHE A 654 -24.52 -8.43 34.93
C PHE A 654 -23.83 -7.33 34.11
N ILE A 655 -24.17 -6.06 34.36
CA ILE A 655 -23.54 -4.95 33.64
C ILE A 655 -22.12 -4.70 34.19
N VAL A 656 -21.17 -4.55 33.28
CA VAL A 656 -19.82 -4.06 33.52
C VAL A 656 -19.72 -2.68 32.87
N ASN A 657 -19.46 -1.67 33.69
CA ASN A 657 -19.26 -0.31 33.18
C ASN A 657 -17.92 -0.22 32.44
N GLY A 658 -17.92 0.50 31.34
CA GLY A 658 -16.77 0.79 30.50
C GLY A 658 -15.79 1.75 31.17
N THR A 659 -14.55 1.67 30.70
CA THR A 659 -13.45 2.57 31.05
C THR A 659 -13.04 3.46 29.87
N LEU A 660 -13.56 3.16 28.69
CA LEU A 660 -13.32 3.90 27.45
C LEU A 660 -14.33 5.04 27.27
N PRO A 661 -14.02 6.02 26.39
CA PRO A 661 -15.01 6.99 25.92
C PRO A 661 -16.27 6.31 25.39
N THR A 662 -17.42 6.97 25.48
CA THR A 662 -18.69 6.41 24.99
C THR A 662 -18.75 6.27 23.46
N SER A 663 -17.77 6.84 22.76
CA SER A 663 -17.54 6.64 21.33
C SER A 663 -16.90 5.31 20.96
N GLU A 664 -16.37 4.58 21.93
CA GLU A 664 -15.79 3.26 21.71
C GLU A 664 -16.84 2.17 21.94
N SER A 665 -17.06 1.36 20.90
CA SER A 665 -18.03 0.25 20.95
C SER A 665 -17.42 -1.10 21.32
N GLN A 666 -16.10 -1.15 21.44
CA GLN A 666 -15.28 -2.35 21.56
C GLN A 666 -14.07 -2.09 22.47
N GLY A 667 -13.40 -3.15 22.91
CA GLY A 667 -12.12 -3.02 23.60
C GLY A 667 -11.07 -2.35 22.71
N VAL A 668 -9.95 -1.92 23.28
CA VAL A 668 -8.81 -1.36 22.52
C VAL A 668 -7.50 -1.97 22.97
N HIS A 669 -6.43 -1.74 22.22
CA HIS A 669 -5.09 -2.20 22.54
C HIS A 669 -4.57 -1.60 23.85
N SER A 670 -3.41 -2.07 24.30
CA SER A 670 -2.75 -1.67 25.55
C SER A 670 -1.23 -1.54 25.37
N LEU A 671 -0.60 -0.80 26.27
CA LEU A 671 0.86 -0.61 26.37
C LEU A 671 1.61 -1.86 26.89
N THR A 672 0.95 -3.00 27.03
CA THR A 672 1.58 -4.21 27.60
C THR A 672 2.72 -4.69 26.70
N ASP A 673 3.93 -4.82 27.25
CA ASP A 673 5.05 -5.47 26.56
C ASP A 673 4.65 -6.91 26.20
N VAL A 674 4.95 -7.33 24.96
CA VAL A 674 4.53 -8.63 24.44
C VAL A 674 5.70 -9.60 24.34
N ALA A 675 5.40 -10.89 24.56
CA ALA A 675 6.40 -11.95 24.56
C ALA A 675 6.99 -12.19 23.16
N VAL A 676 8.26 -12.56 23.12
CA VAL A 676 8.98 -13.00 21.91
C VAL A 676 9.60 -14.36 22.19
N PHE A 677 9.24 -15.37 21.41
CA PHE A 677 9.80 -16.72 21.48
C PHE A 677 10.69 -16.94 20.27
N ALA A 678 11.92 -17.42 20.45
CA ALA A 678 12.83 -17.73 19.33
C ALA A 678 13.48 -19.12 19.45
N MET A 679 13.59 -19.83 18.32
CA MET A 679 14.36 -21.06 18.19
C MET A 679 15.08 -21.16 16.84
N GLY A 680 16.22 -21.84 16.82
CA GLY A 680 17.06 -22.02 15.63
C GLY A 680 18.30 -21.12 15.65
N PRO A 681 18.94 -20.87 14.49
CA PRO A 681 20.09 -19.98 14.40
C PRO A 681 19.79 -18.59 14.97
N CYS A 682 20.76 -18.02 15.71
CA CYS A 682 20.68 -16.69 16.33
C CYS A 682 19.57 -16.51 17.38
N GLN A 683 18.93 -17.58 17.85
CA GLN A 683 17.88 -17.50 18.87
C GLN A 683 18.29 -16.70 20.12
N GLU A 684 19.58 -16.69 20.47
CA GLU A 684 20.13 -15.96 21.62
C GLU A 684 19.92 -14.44 21.56
N LEU A 685 19.72 -13.87 20.37
CA LEU A 685 19.50 -12.43 20.17
C LEU A 685 18.12 -11.97 20.68
N PHE A 686 17.17 -12.88 20.83
CA PHE A 686 15.78 -12.59 21.20
C PHE A 686 15.51 -12.72 22.72
N GLY A 687 16.56 -12.79 23.54
CA GLY A 687 16.44 -12.80 25.00
C GLY A 687 16.44 -11.39 25.60
N GLY A 688 15.67 -11.17 26.66
CA GLY A 688 15.66 -9.90 27.41
C GLY A 688 14.43 -9.03 27.12
N VAL A 689 14.57 -7.72 27.28
CA VAL A 689 13.52 -6.72 27.01
C VAL A 689 14.11 -5.65 26.10
N TYR A 690 13.46 -5.39 24.96
CA TYR A 690 14.00 -4.54 23.90
C TYR A 690 12.87 -3.84 23.12
N SER A 691 13.21 -2.96 22.17
CA SER A 691 12.22 -2.26 21.35
C SER A 691 11.69 -3.17 20.24
N ALA A 692 10.45 -2.96 19.76
CA ALA A 692 9.91 -3.71 18.63
C ALA A 692 10.84 -3.71 17.39
N ILE A 693 11.55 -2.61 17.15
CA ILE A 693 12.51 -2.51 16.03
C ILE A 693 13.67 -3.49 16.13
N ASP A 694 14.03 -3.93 17.34
CA ASP A 694 15.16 -4.86 17.53
C ASP A 694 14.84 -6.25 16.97
N ILE A 695 13.55 -6.59 16.80
CA ILE A 695 13.16 -7.84 16.11
C ILE A 695 13.61 -7.81 14.65
N PHE A 696 13.40 -6.69 13.95
CA PHE A 696 13.92 -6.50 12.59
C PHE A 696 15.44 -6.64 12.56
N TYR A 697 16.15 -5.93 13.43
CA TYR A 697 17.62 -5.97 13.45
C TYR A 697 18.18 -7.35 13.78
N ASN A 698 17.56 -8.08 14.72
CA ASN A 698 17.95 -9.45 15.05
C ASN A 698 17.73 -10.41 13.88
N MET A 699 16.61 -10.27 13.14
CA MET A 699 16.37 -11.05 11.92
C MET A 699 17.37 -10.68 10.82
N ALA A 700 17.62 -9.39 10.60
CA ALA A 700 18.56 -8.88 9.61
C ALA A 700 20.00 -9.33 9.89
N GLU A 701 20.43 -9.31 11.15
CA GLU A 701 21.72 -9.87 11.57
C GLU A 701 21.80 -11.36 11.27
N CYS A 702 20.75 -12.12 11.60
CA CYS A 702 20.77 -13.56 11.38
C CYS A 702 20.76 -13.94 9.88
N LEU A 703 20.09 -13.12 9.06
CA LEU A 703 20.04 -13.28 7.60
C LEU A 703 21.28 -12.72 6.89
N GLY A 704 22.15 -11.98 7.58
CA GLY A 704 23.32 -11.33 6.98
C GLY A 704 22.94 -10.25 5.96
N LEU A 705 21.98 -9.37 6.32
CA LEU A 705 21.46 -8.35 5.41
C LEU A 705 22.23 -7.02 5.42
N ALA A 706 23.17 -6.83 6.36
CA ALA A 706 24.00 -5.62 6.38
C ALA A 706 24.92 -5.58 5.13
N GLN A 707 25.08 -4.40 4.54
CA GLN A 707 26.01 -4.12 3.45
C GLN A 707 26.90 -2.94 3.83
N SER A 708 28.20 -3.16 4.08
CA SER A 708 29.15 -2.08 4.40
C SER A 708 29.72 -1.35 3.17
N THR A 709 29.38 -1.80 1.97
CA THR A 709 29.79 -1.17 0.70
C THR A 709 28.61 -1.07 -0.24
N ASN A 710 28.62 -0.06 -1.11
CA ASN A 710 27.65 0.09 -2.20
C ASN A 710 27.92 -0.92 -3.34
N VAL A 711 27.89 -2.22 -3.00
CA VAL A 711 28.05 -3.34 -3.92
C VAL A 711 26.82 -4.22 -3.75
N THR A 712 25.74 -3.87 -4.45
CA THR A 712 24.58 -4.74 -4.59
C THR A 712 25.01 -5.99 -5.36
N ALA A 713 24.99 -7.15 -4.70
CA ALA A 713 25.23 -8.42 -5.36
C ALA A 713 24.06 -8.75 -6.31
N GLY A 714 24.17 -8.36 -7.58
CA GLY A 714 23.48 -9.03 -8.68
C GLY A 714 21.94 -8.96 -8.73
N TYR A 715 21.32 -7.92 -8.16
CA TYR A 715 19.92 -7.58 -8.49
C TYR A 715 19.79 -6.35 -9.38
N ASP A 716 20.80 -5.45 -9.37
CA ASP A 716 20.98 -4.46 -10.46
C ASP A 716 21.41 -5.12 -11.78
N SER A 717 21.56 -6.45 -11.84
CA SER A 717 21.63 -7.21 -13.10
C SER A 717 20.27 -7.63 -13.65
N ILE A 718 19.17 -7.29 -12.96
CA ILE A 718 17.92 -6.95 -13.64
C ILE A 718 17.89 -5.42 -13.64
N GLN A 719 18.78 -4.82 -14.43
CA GLN A 719 18.45 -3.49 -14.92
C GLN A 719 17.11 -3.62 -15.64
N PRO A 720 16.07 -2.82 -15.33
CA PRO A 720 15.19 -2.42 -16.42
C PRO A 720 16.14 -1.91 -17.52
N PRO A 721 15.95 -2.31 -18.79
CA PRO A 721 16.89 -1.97 -19.84
C PRO A 721 17.28 -0.50 -19.65
N GLU A 722 18.60 -0.22 -19.65
CA GLU A 722 19.11 1.16 -19.67
C GLU A 722 18.12 1.99 -20.48
N THR A 723 17.81 3.21 -20.02
CA THR A 723 16.96 4.20 -20.68
C THR A 723 17.55 4.65 -22.04
N THR A 724 18.07 3.73 -22.85
CA THR A 724 17.85 3.73 -24.27
C THR A 724 16.35 3.73 -24.52
N MET A 725 15.86 4.88 -24.95
CA MET A 725 14.56 5.06 -25.61
C MET A 725 14.20 3.79 -26.39
N SER A 726 13.05 3.15 -26.09
CA SER A 726 12.67 1.93 -26.80
C SER A 726 12.71 2.19 -28.30
N GLU A 727 13.20 1.22 -29.08
CA GLU A 727 13.32 1.35 -30.53
C GLU A 727 11.94 1.69 -31.12
N GLU A 728 10.88 1.14 -30.53
CA GLU A 728 9.48 1.40 -30.85
C GLU A 728 9.03 2.84 -30.58
N LEU A 729 9.43 3.44 -29.45
CA LEU A 729 9.14 4.84 -29.15
C LEU A 729 9.89 5.77 -30.11
N THR A 730 11.17 5.47 -30.39
CA THR A 730 11.98 6.18 -31.38
C THR A 730 11.30 6.23 -32.74
N ASP A 731 10.82 5.06 -33.18
CA ASP A 731 10.14 4.89 -34.45
C ASP A 731 8.81 5.65 -34.51
N GLU A 732 8.04 5.62 -33.43
CA GLU A 732 6.76 6.32 -33.37
C GLU A 732 6.94 7.84 -33.31
N ILE A 733 7.95 8.35 -32.60
CA ILE A 733 8.32 9.77 -32.63
C ILE A 733 8.63 10.21 -34.06
N GLU A 734 9.41 9.42 -34.81
CA GLU A 734 9.71 9.76 -36.21
C GLU A 734 8.48 9.65 -37.10
N ALA A 735 7.61 8.66 -36.88
CA ALA A 735 6.36 8.53 -37.62
C ALA A 735 5.44 9.74 -37.39
N ILE A 736 5.20 10.13 -36.14
CA ILE A 736 4.36 11.29 -35.76
C ILE A 736 4.92 12.58 -36.35
N ASN A 737 6.23 12.83 -36.22
CA ASN A 737 6.86 14.01 -36.80
C ASN A 737 6.84 13.98 -38.35
N SER A 738 6.92 12.81 -38.99
CA SER A 738 6.79 12.68 -40.45
C SER A 738 5.39 12.97 -40.99
N ILE A 739 4.36 12.77 -40.17
CA ILE A 739 2.95 12.97 -40.54
C ILE A 739 2.57 14.42 -40.25
N TYR A 740 2.76 14.87 -39.02
CA TYR A 740 2.24 16.16 -38.53
C TYR A 740 3.26 17.30 -38.62
N GLY A 741 4.53 17.02 -38.94
CA GLY A 741 5.59 18.01 -39.12
C GLY A 741 6.69 17.92 -38.06
N ASP A 742 7.87 18.45 -38.39
CA ASP A 742 9.02 18.44 -37.50
C ASP A 742 8.70 19.23 -36.21
N GLY A 743 8.75 18.57 -35.06
CA GLY A 743 8.48 19.16 -33.75
C GLY A 743 7.05 18.91 -33.21
N SER A 744 6.28 18.02 -33.85
CA SER A 744 4.96 17.62 -33.35
C SER A 744 5.02 16.72 -32.11
N LEU A 745 6.08 15.93 -31.93
CA LEU A 745 6.35 15.21 -30.68
C LEU A 745 7.81 15.44 -30.30
N VAL A 746 8.03 16.18 -29.21
CA VAL A 746 9.36 16.62 -28.77
C VAL A 746 9.57 16.28 -27.31
N GLN A 747 10.74 15.75 -26.98
CA GLN A 747 11.12 15.46 -25.59
C GLN A 747 11.24 16.77 -24.78
N ALA A 748 10.70 16.78 -23.56
CA ALA A 748 10.62 17.99 -22.74
C ALA A 748 11.95 18.39 -22.07
N GLY A 749 12.93 17.48 -21.99
CA GLY A 749 14.29 17.71 -21.50
C GLY A 749 15.28 16.63 -21.98
N GLU A 750 16.58 16.87 -21.83
CA GLU A 750 17.60 15.82 -21.99
C GLU A 750 17.39 14.81 -20.85
N ASP A 751 17.17 13.53 -21.19
CA ASP A 751 16.89 12.40 -20.27
C ASP A 751 15.50 12.33 -19.60
N SER A 752 14.48 13.05 -20.10
CA SER A 752 13.09 12.90 -19.61
C SER A 752 12.27 11.88 -20.42
N ASP A 753 11.46 11.05 -19.75
CA ASP A 753 10.41 10.21 -20.38
C ASP A 753 9.15 11.00 -20.78
N ILE A 754 9.19 12.33 -20.62
CA ILE A 754 8.10 13.25 -20.92
C ILE A 754 8.28 13.86 -22.32
N TYR A 755 7.23 13.78 -23.12
CA TYR A 755 7.13 14.34 -24.46
C TYR A 755 5.98 15.34 -24.56
N ILE A 756 6.17 16.36 -25.37
CA ILE A 756 5.18 17.38 -25.69
C ILE A 756 4.61 17.05 -27.06
N LEU A 757 3.33 16.68 -27.09
CA LEU A 757 2.56 16.49 -28.31
C LEU A 757 1.91 17.82 -28.72
N SER A 758 2.29 18.33 -29.89
CA SER A 758 1.78 19.56 -30.52
C SER A 758 1.33 19.27 -31.95
N LEU A 759 0.03 19.17 -32.17
CA LEU A 759 -0.54 18.88 -33.48
C LEU A 759 -0.78 20.17 -34.28
N PRO A 760 -0.63 20.14 -35.62
CA PRO A 760 -1.05 21.22 -36.50
C PRO A 760 -2.53 21.54 -36.30
N ASP A 761 -2.87 22.82 -36.32
CA ASP A 761 -4.25 23.35 -36.19
C ASP A 761 -4.92 23.14 -34.82
N GLU A 762 -4.26 22.49 -33.86
CA GLU A 762 -4.72 22.39 -32.46
C GLU A 762 -4.13 23.49 -31.58
N SER A 763 -4.99 24.15 -30.80
CA SER A 763 -4.55 25.20 -29.86
C SER A 763 -3.98 24.64 -28.56
N VAL A 764 -4.25 23.37 -28.26
CA VAL A 764 -3.82 22.66 -27.05
C VAL A 764 -2.62 21.77 -27.39
N SER A 765 -1.62 21.78 -26.51
CA SER A 765 -0.54 20.77 -26.54
C SER A 765 -0.58 19.96 -25.25
N LEU A 766 -0.24 18.68 -25.35
CA LEU A 766 -0.33 17.71 -24.25
C LEU A 766 1.08 17.29 -23.80
N ARG A 767 1.26 17.12 -22.48
CA ARG A 767 2.44 16.46 -21.91
C ARG A 767 2.10 14.99 -21.70
N LEU A 768 2.86 14.12 -22.35
CA LEU A 768 2.71 12.68 -22.32
C LEU A 768 3.95 12.06 -21.66
N GLN A 769 3.76 11.19 -20.69
CA GLN A 769 4.85 10.35 -20.15
C GLN A 769 4.83 9.02 -20.88
N PHE A 770 5.99 8.54 -21.35
CA PHE A 770 6.11 7.21 -21.94
C PHE A 770 6.75 6.26 -20.93
N PRO A 771 6.08 5.18 -20.52
CA PRO A 771 6.70 4.21 -19.62
C PRO A 771 7.83 3.47 -20.33
N ALA A 772 8.80 2.96 -19.56
CA ALA A 772 9.98 2.28 -20.10
C ALA A 772 9.64 1.01 -20.92
N ASP A 773 8.48 0.41 -20.68
CA ASP A 773 7.97 -0.76 -21.38
C ASP A 773 7.03 -0.43 -22.55
N TYR A 774 6.90 0.84 -22.96
CA TYR A 774 6.14 1.22 -24.16
C TYR A 774 6.63 0.47 -25.42
N PRO A 775 5.76 -0.18 -26.22
CA PRO A 775 4.29 -0.08 -26.22
C PRO A 775 3.52 -1.18 -25.45
N ALA A 776 4.14 -1.89 -24.51
CA ALA A 776 3.45 -2.86 -23.64
C ALA A 776 2.48 -2.19 -22.65
N ALA A 777 2.73 -0.93 -22.29
CA ALA A 777 1.82 -0.01 -21.62
C ALA A 777 1.65 1.26 -22.48
N PRO A 778 0.49 1.97 -22.42
CA PRO A 778 0.27 3.19 -23.20
C PRO A 778 1.04 4.38 -22.62
N CYS A 779 1.19 5.45 -23.41
CA CYS A 779 1.61 6.73 -22.85
C CYS A 779 0.57 7.31 -21.87
N ILE A 780 1.03 8.07 -20.88
CA ILE A 780 0.20 8.64 -19.82
C ILE A 780 0.03 10.15 -20.07
N PRO A 781 -1.20 10.65 -20.28
CA PRO A 781 -1.44 12.08 -20.38
C PRO A 781 -1.35 12.75 -19.01
N ILE A 782 -0.25 13.47 -18.77
CA ILE A 782 0.09 14.09 -17.48
C ILE A 782 -0.72 15.38 -17.29
N SER A 783 -0.59 16.30 -18.25
CA SER A 783 -1.15 17.64 -18.19
C SER A 783 -1.17 18.28 -19.58
N THR A 784 -1.75 19.47 -19.71
CA THR A 784 -1.57 20.28 -20.91
C THR A 784 -0.28 21.09 -20.83
N ASN A 785 0.53 21.06 -21.88
CA ASN A 785 1.68 21.97 -22.01
C ASN A 785 1.24 23.41 -22.36
N SER A 786 0.13 23.56 -23.10
CA SER A 786 -0.54 24.84 -23.37
C SER A 786 -2.05 24.61 -23.50
N SER A 787 -2.86 25.51 -22.92
CA SER A 787 -4.32 25.39 -22.83
C SER A 787 -5.12 26.12 -23.93
N GLY A 788 -4.45 26.57 -25.00
CA GLY A 788 -5.12 27.14 -26.19
C GLY A 788 -5.87 28.46 -26.00
N GLY A 789 -5.65 29.17 -24.87
CA GLY A 789 -6.17 30.52 -24.64
C GLY A 789 -7.67 30.62 -24.29
N LYS A 790 -8.42 29.51 -24.29
CA LYS A 790 -9.83 29.45 -23.83
C LYS A 790 -9.94 28.62 -22.55
N ARG A 791 -10.57 29.20 -21.52
CA ARG A 791 -10.73 28.56 -20.20
C ARG A 791 -11.54 27.27 -20.33
N GLY A 792 -10.95 26.13 -19.95
CA GLY A 792 -11.61 24.82 -19.92
C GLY A 792 -11.32 23.89 -21.11
N VAL A 793 -10.76 24.41 -22.22
CA VAL A 793 -10.49 23.59 -23.43
C VAL A 793 -9.35 22.60 -23.18
N GLY A 794 -8.26 23.04 -22.56
CA GLY A 794 -7.15 22.14 -22.23
C GLY A 794 -7.52 20.96 -21.32
N ALA A 795 -8.38 21.19 -20.31
CA ALA A 795 -8.85 20.13 -19.42
C ALA A 795 -9.78 19.15 -20.15
N ARG A 796 -10.64 19.67 -21.04
CA ARG A 796 -11.52 18.85 -21.88
C ARG A 796 -10.71 17.97 -22.82
N ASP A 797 -9.77 18.55 -23.55
CA ASP A 797 -9.01 17.83 -24.58
C ASP A 797 -8.03 16.81 -23.96
N LEU A 798 -7.50 17.09 -22.76
CA LEU A 798 -6.75 16.11 -21.97
C LEU A 798 -7.61 14.90 -21.58
N GLU A 799 -8.86 15.12 -21.18
CA GLU A 799 -9.78 14.05 -20.81
C GLU A 799 -10.26 13.24 -22.02
N LEU A 800 -10.55 13.91 -23.15
CA LEU A 800 -10.87 13.24 -24.41
C LEU A 800 -9.70 12.40 -24.90
N PHE A 801 -8.47 12.88 -24.75
CA PHE A 801 -7.28 12.13 -25.14
C PHE A 801 -7.04 10.90 -24.24
N ARG A 802 -7.33 11.00 -22.94
CA ARG A 802 -7.36 9.83 -22.04
C ARG A 802 -8.39 8.80 -22.48
N SER A 803 -9.59 9.25 -22.87
CA SER A 803 -10.64 8.38 -23.39
C SER A 803 -10.23 7.70 -24.71
N ALA A 804 -9.59 8.44 -25.62
CA ALA A 804 -9.07 7.92 -26.89
C ALA A 804 -7.99 6.86 -26.68
N LEU A 805 -7.04 7.10 -25.77
CA LEU A 805 -6.03 6.09 -25.43
C LEU A 805 -6.65 4.83 -24.84
N GLY A 806 -7.66 4.97 -23.98
CA GLY A 806 -8.35 3.84 -23.37
C GLY A 806 -9.12 2.96 -24.36
N SER A 807 -9.61 3.51 -25.47
CA SER A 807 -10.34 2.75 -26.50
C SER A 807 -9.42 2.10 -27.55
N ILE A 808 -8.28 2.73 -27.85
CA ILE A 808 -7.40 2.35 -28.95
C ILE A 808 -6.24 1.44 -28.52
N PHE A 809 -5.80 1.54 -27.26
CA PHE A 809 -4.60 0.85 -26.82
C PHE A 809 -4.72 -0.68 -26.86
N GLN A 810 -3.71 -1.33 -27.44
CA GLN A 810 -3.51 -2.77 -27.37
C GLN A 810 -2.06 -3.06 -26.91
N PRO A 811 -1.86 -3.90 -25.88
CA PRO A 811 -0.52 -4.23 -25.39
C PRO A 811 0.41 -4.72 -26.49
N GLY A 812 1.57 -4.08 -26.63
CA GLY A 812 2.58 -4.41 -27.62
C GLY A 812 2.40 -3.73 -28.98
N GLN A 813 1.44 -2.80 -29.12
CA GLN A 813 1.26 -1.98 -30.33
C GLN A 813 1.40 -0.49 -30.04
N VAL A 814 2.16 0.20 -30.88
CA VAL A 814 2.24 1.66 -30.86
C VAL A 814 0.86 2.26 -31.15
N CYS A 815 0.42 3.24 -30.36
CA CYS A 815 -0.98 3.67 -30.36
C CYS A 815 -1.18 5.19 -30.48
N LEU A 816 -0.11 5.99 -30.53
CA LEU A 816 -0.20 7.44 -30.44
C LEU A 816 -0.91 8.06 -31.65
N PHE A 817 -0.61 7.57 -32.86
CA PHE A 817 -1.29 8.06 -34.08
C PHE A 817 -2.79 7.78 -34.03
N ASP A 818 -3.16 6.56 -33.67
CA ASP A 818 -4.55 6.12 -33.63
C ASP A 818 -5.31 6.85 -32.50
N ALA A 819 -4.65 7.10 -31.36
CA ALA A 819 -5.20 7.93 -30.29
C ALA A 819 -5.38 9.40 -30.68
N VAL A 820 -4.50 9.95 -31.53
CA VAL A 820 -4.64 11.31 -32.08
C VAL A 820 -5.84 11.42 -33.03
N GLU A 821 -6.05 10.42 -33.89
CA GLU A 821 -7.20 10.43 -34.81
C GLU A 821 -8.52 10.22 -34.05
N GLU A 822 -8.53 9.34 -33.03
CA GLU A 822 -9.70 9.16 -32.17
C GLU A 822 -9.99 10.40 -31.33
N LEU A 823 -8.97 11.13 -30.86
CA LEU A 823 -9.15 12.42 -30.19
C LEU A 823 -9.90 13.42 -31.11
N LYS A 824 -9.52 13.54 -32.38
CA LYS A 824 -10.18 14.45 -33.32
C LYS A 824 -11.65 14.08 -33.51
N ARG A 825 -11.95 12.78 -33.68
CA ARG A 825 -13.31 12.27 -33.79
C ARG A 825 -14.14 12.65 -32.55
N LEU A 826 -13.59 12.45 -31.35
CA LEU A 826 -14.24 12.80 -30.09
C LEU A 826 -14.41 14.31 -29.90
N GLN A 827 -13.45 15.12 -30.38
CA GLN A 827 -13.55 16.59 -30.36
C GLN A 827 -14.66 17.10 -31.29
N GLU A 828 -14.82 16.49 -32.47
CA GLU A 828 -15.91 16.78 -33.40
C GLU A 828 -17.27 16.43 -32.78
N GLU A 829 -17.43 15.25 -32.18
CA GLU A 829 -18.65 14.83 -31.49
C GLU A 829 -19.00 15.75 -30.31
N ALA A 830 -18.01 16.18 -29.54
CA ALA A 830 -18.17 17.11 -28.43
C ALA A 830 -18.46 18.57 -28.87
N GLY A 831 -18.31 18.87 -30.16
CA GLY A 831 -18.47 20.22 -30.74
C GLY A 831 -19.82 20.50 -31.43
N VAL A 832 -20.71 19.51 -31.55
CA VAL A 832 -21.99 19.65 -32.29
C VAL A 832 -23.15 20.05 -31.37
N ASP A 833 -23.49 21.34 -31.35
CA ASP A 833 -24.82 21.85 -31.01
C ASP A 833 -25.59 22.16 -32.32
N ASN A 834 -26.53 21.27 -32.69
CA ASN A 834 -27.64 21.37 -33.67
C ASN A 834 -27.57 22.35 -34.88
N ASP A 835 -27.42 21.82 -36.11
CA ASP A 835 -28.17 22.24 -37.30
C ASP A 835 -28.43 21.04 -38.25
N PRO A 836 -29.69 20.65 -38.55
CA PRO A 836 -29.98 19.44 -39.30
C PRO A 836 -30.02 19.72 -40.81
N SER A 837 -28.93 19.43 -41.53
CA SER A 837 -29.00 19.01 -42.94
C SER A 837 -27.62 18.68 -43.52
N SER A 838 -27.33 17.39 -43.68
CA SER A 838 -26.75 16.81 -44.90
C SER A 838 -26.57 15.31 -44.67
N ASP A 839 -27.25 14.54 -45.52
CA ASP A 839 -27.13 13.09 -45.57
C ASP A 839 -25.71 12.70 -45.97
N HIS A 840 -25.06 11.84 -45.19
CA HIS A 840 -24.00 10.97 -45.69
C HIS A 840 -24.24 9.54 -45.20
N GLU A 841 -24.53 8.69 -46.19
CA GLU A 841 -24.77 7.26 -46.10
C GLU A 841 -23.51 6.53 -45.61
N GLU A 842 -23.68 5.61 -44.65
CA GLU A 842 -22.69 4.55 -44.38
C GLU A 842 -22.59 3.61 -45.60
N PRO A 843 -21.40 3.31 -46.13
CA PRO A 843 -21.24 2.17 -47.00
C PRO A 843 -21.18 0.89 -46.16
N GLY A 844 -22.09 -0.03 -46.46
CA GLY A 844 -22.14 -1.35 -45.86
C GLY A 844 -20.91 -2.19 -46.18
N ASP A 845 -20.54 -2.99 -45.18
CA ASP A 845 -19.48 -3.98 -45.20
C ASP A 845 -19.92 -5.18 -46.07
N ASP A 846 -19.57 -5.17 -47.36
CA ASP A 846 -19.66 -6.33 -48.23
C ASP A 846 -18.53 -6.34 -49.28
N HIS A 847 -17.36 -6.85 -48.91
CA HIS A 847 -16.32 -7.21 -49.85
C HIS A 847 -15.99 -8.70 -49.80
N THR A 848 -16.72 -9.43 -50.64
CA THR A 848 -16.37 -10.75 -51.13
C THR A 848 -14.97 -10.76 -51.79
N HIS A 849 -14.10 -11.67 -51.36
CA HIS A 849 -12.80 -11.91 -51.99
C HIS A 849 -12.96 -12.34 -53.47
N ALA A 850 -12.73 -11.41 -54.39
CA ALA A 850 -12.60 -11.73 -55.81
C ALA A 850 -11.20 -12.31 -56.07
N THR A 851 -11.13 -13.61 -56.34
CA THR A 851 -9.93 -14.28 -56.87
C THR A 851 -9.54 -13.69 -58.23
N PHE A 852 -8.36 -13.06 -58.31
CA PHE A 852 -7.85 -12.40 -59.50
C PHE A 852 -7.21 -13.40 -60.48
N THR A 853 -7.73 -13.47 -61.71
CA THR A 853 -7.02 -14.05 -62.88
C THR A 853 -6.39 -12.92 -63.70
N PRO A 854 -5.08 -12.95 -64.02
CA PRO A 854 -4.45 -11.83 -64.74
C PRO A 854 -4.95 -11.72 -66.19
N LYS A 855 -5.43 -10.53 -66.59
CA LYS A 855 -5.55 -10.15 -68.01
C LYS A 855 -4.15 -9.91 -68.60
N ALA A 856 -3.98 -10.19 -69.90
CA ALA A 856 -2.72 -9.90 -70.61
C ALA A 856 -2.48 -8.39 -70.73
N VAL A 857 -1.22 -7.96 -70.61
CA VAL A 857 -0.81 -6.53 -70.55
C VAL A 857 -1.28 -5.73 -71.77
N ASP A 858 -1.46 -6.38 -72.93
CA ASP A 858 -1.86 -5.74 -74.19
C ASP A 858 -3.30 -5.16 -74.18
N ASP A 859 -4.14 -5.50 -73.19
CA ASP A 859 -5.53 -5.05 -73.08
C ASP A 859 -5.75 -3.90 -72.06
N LEU A 860 -4.69 -3.39 -71.40
CA LEU A 860 -4.83 -2.47 -70.24
C LEU A 860 -4.68 -0.96 -70.55
N GLY A 861 -4.47 -0.59 -71.82
CA GLY A 861 -4.29 0.82 -72.23
C GLY A 861 -2.86 1.34 -72.04
N PRO A 862 -2.60 2.64 -72.25
CA PRO A 862 -1.26 3.22 -72.12
C PRO A 862 -0.77 3.21 -70.65
N PRO A 863 0.55 3.11 -70.41
CA PRO A 863 1.09 3.04 -69.06
C PRO A 863 0.80 4.32 -68.27
N PRO A 864 0.44 4.20 -66.98
CA PRO A 864 0.24 5.36 -66.12
C PRO A 864 1.51 6.23 -66.03
N PRO A 865 1.38 7.56 -65.91
CA PRO A 865 2.51 8.49 -65.83
C PRO A 865 3.10 8.52 -64.41
N TRP A 866 3.67 7.40 -63.96
CA TRP A 866 4.25 7.28 -62.62
C TRP A 866 5.47 8.17 -62.42
N VAL A 867 5.46 8.96 -61.35
CA VAL A 867 6.63 9.62 -60.78
C VAL A 867 7.10 8.81 -59.58
N LEU A 868 8.38 8.41 -59.58
CA LEU A 868 8.94 7.53 -58.56
C LEU A 868 9.70 8.31 -57.49
N SER A 869 9.61 7.84 -56.25
CA SER A 869 10.55 8.21 -55.18
C SER A 869 11.93 7.57 -55.42
N GLU A 870 12.96 8.04 -54.72
CA GLU A 870 14.17 7.23 -54.53
C GLU A 870 13.83 5.94 -53.75
N PRO A 871 14.52 4.82 -54.05
CA PRO A 871 14.41 3.63 -53.24
C PRO A 871 14.98 3.86 -51.84
N VAL A 872 14.15 3.69 -50.81
CA VAL A 872 14.58 3.68 -49.42
C VAL A 872 14.86 2.24 -49.02
N VAL A 873 16.05 1.97 -48.48
CA VAL A 873 16.49 0.61 -48.10
C VAL A 873 16.82 0.57 -46.62
N GLU A 874 16.11 -0.24 -45.85
CA GLU A 874 16.30 -0.40 -44.40
C GLU A 874 16.16 -1.87 -44.00
N LEU A 875 17.12 -2.41 -43.23
CA LEU A 875 17.21 -3.84 -42.89
C LEU A 875 16.90 -4.80 -44.07
N LYS A 876 17.48 -4.49 -45.25
CA LYS A 876 17.27 -5.18 -46.54
C LYS A 876 15.84 -5.09 -47.11
N SER A 877 14.91 -4.48 -46.40
CA SER A 877 13.60 -4.13 -46.95
C SER A 877 13.74 -2.92 -47.85
N VAL A 878 13.02 -2.90 -48.96
CA VAL A 878 13.09 -1.81 -49.95
C VAL A 878 11.70 -1.20 -50.10
N PHE A 879 11.63 0.13 -50.09
CA PHE A 879 10.41 0.92 -50.27
C PHE A 879 10.56 1.82 -51.48
N VAL A 880 9.57 1.80 -52.38
CA VAL A 880 9.51 2.69 -53.54
C VAL A 880 8.07 3.17 -53.70
N ALA A 881 7.86 4.49 -53.65
CA ALA A 881 6.57 5.10 -53.90
C ALA A 881 6.43 5.50 -55.37
N ARG A 882 5.22 5.38 -55.90
CA ARG A 882 4.83 5.84 -57.24
C ARG A 882 3.63 6.75 -57.11
N CYS A 883 3.76 8.00 -57.55
CA CYS A 883 2.65 8.95 -57.59
C CYS A 883 2.20 9.18 -59.05
N ALA A 884 0.90 9.27 -59.29
CA ALA A 884 0.33 9.66 -60.57
C ALA A 884 -0.93 10.49 -60.38
N ALA A 885 -1.21 11.39 -61.32
CA ALA A 885 -2.48 12.11 -61.37
C ALA A 885 -3.61 11.16 -61.79
N VAL A 886 -4.76 11.25 -61.11
CA VAL A 886 -5.96 10.45 -61.38
C VAL A 886 -7.21 11.32 -61.34
N THR A 887 -8.16 11.02 -62.21
CA THR A 887 -9.37 11.83 -62.44
C THR A 887 -10.66 11.08 -62.15
N SER A 888 -10.60 9.75 -61.94
CA SER A 888 -11.73 8.93 -61.50
C SER A 888 -11.26 7.71 -60.69
N PRO A 889 -12.11 7.16 -59.80
CA PRO A 889 -11.82 5.92 -59.08
C PRO A 889 -11.48 4.75 -60.02
N ASP A 890 -12.19 4.61 -61.13
CA ASP A 890 -11.91 3.60 -62.16
C ASP A 890 -10.49 3.74 -62.74
N GLN A 891 -10.01 4.98 -62.91
CA GLN A 891 -8.66 5.25 -63.38
C GLN A 891 -7.60 4.88 -62.33
N ALA A 892 -7.87 5.13 -61.04
CA ALA A 892 -7.00 4.72 -59.94
C ALA A 892 -6.90 3.18 -59.86
N ALA A 893 -8.03 2.47 -59.95
CA ALA A 893 -8.06 1.01 -60.00
C ALA A 893 -7.31 0.45 -61.23
N GLN A 894 -7.55 1.04 -62.41
CA GLN A 894 -6.84 0.66 -63.64
C GLN A 894 -5.32 0.86 -63.53
N TYR A 895 -4.87 1.90 -62.82
CA TYR A 895 -3.45 2.19 -62.63
C TYR A 895 -2.78 1.14 -61.74
N VAL A 896 -3.44 0.68 -60.67
CA VAL A 896 -2.98 -0.44 -59.84
C VAL A 896 -2.95 -1.73 -60.66
N GLU A 897 -4.01 -2.05 -61.41
CA GLU A 897 -4.06 -3.24 -62.27
C GLU A 897 -2.94 -3.23 -63.33
N HIS A 898 -2.75 -2.10 -64.02
CA HIS A 898 -1.68 -1.95 -64.99
C HIS A 898 -0.31 -2.12 -64.35
N LEU A 899 -0.07 -1.53 -63.17
CA LEU A 899 1.19 -1.65 -62.46
C LEU A 899 1.51 -3.10 -62.08
N LEU A 900 0.53 -3.82 -61.51
CA LEU A 900 0.68 -5.23 -61.17
C LEU A 900 0.85 -6.11 -62.41
N ALA A 901 0.16 -5.83 -63.51
CA ALA A 901 0.26 -6.60 -64.75
C ALA A 901 1.57 -6.35 -65.52
N SER A 902 2.11 -5.13 -65.48
CA SER A 902 3.30 -4.73 -66.25
C SER A 902 4.62 -4.95 -65.52
N ASP A 903 4.66 -4.81 -64.19
CA ASP A 903 5.89 -4.95 -63.41
C ASP A 903 5.89 -6.22 -62.54
N LYS A 904 6.67 -7.21 -62.97
CA LYS A 904 6.83 -8.48 -62.24
C LYS A 904 7.40 -8.27 -60.84
N ARG A 905 8.27 -7.28 -60.63
CA ARG A 905 8.86 -7.01 -59.31
C ARG A 905 7.83 -6.46 -58.34
N VAL A 906 6.92 -5.60 -58.83
CA VAL A 906 5.83 -5.03 -58.01
C VAL A 906 4.78 -6.08 -57.68
N ARG A 907 4.41 -6.93 -58.65
CA ARG A 907 3.47 -8.04 -58.43
C ARG A 907 3.95 -9.07 -57.41
N THR A 908 5.27 -9.24 -57.30
CA THR A 908 5.90 -10.18 -56.36
C THR A 908 6.45 -9.48 -55.12
N ALA A 909 6.12 -8.19 -54.94
CA ALA A 909 6.43 -7.46 -53.72
C ALA A 909 5.65 -8.01 -52.53
N THR A 910 6.10 -7.67 -51.33
CA THR A 910 5.46 -8.13 -50.10
C THR A 910 4.15 -7.38 -49.86
N HIS A 911 4.15 -6.06 -50.08
CA HIS A 911 2.96 -5.21 -49.96
C HIS A 911 2.98 -4.10 -51.02
N ASN A 912 1.80 -3.75 -51.55
CA ASN A 912 1.54 -2.62 -52.43
C ASN A 912 0.45 -1.74 -51.82
N ILE A 913 0.87 -0.84 -50.93
CA ILE A 913 -0.04 0.01 -50.16
C ILE A 913 -0.49 1.16 -51.05
N THR A 914 -1.80 1.44 -51.11
CA THR A 914 -2.36 2.48 -52.00
C THR A 914 -3.18 3.51 -51.23
N ALA A 915 -3.16 4.76 -51.70
CA ALA A 915 -4.05 5.82 -51.24
C ALA A 915 -4.31 6.82 -52.37
N TRP A 916 -5.52 7.35 -52.47
CA TRP A 916 -5.87 8.34 -53.49
C TRP A 916 -7.01 9.27 -53.07
N ARG A 917 -7.03 10.48 -53.65
CA ARG A 917 -8.06 11.52 -53.43
C ARG A 917 -8.39 12.17 -54.76
N ILE A 918 -9.67 12.24 -55.13
CA ILE A 918 -10.15 12.68 -56.45
C ILE A 918 -11.36 13.62 -56.28
N ARG A 919 -11.37 14.72 -57.01
CA ARG A 919 -12.52 15.62 -57.11
C ARG A 919 -13.44 15.17 -58.24
N GLY A 920 -14.66 14.83 -57.88
CA GLY A 920 -15.74 14.45 -58.80
C GLY A 920 -16.48 15.64 -59.41
N PRO A 921 -17.28 15.39 -60.47
CA PRO A 921 -18.18 16.39 -61.02
C PRO A 921 -19.25 16.80 -59.98
N ASN A 922 -19.64 18.07 -59.98
CA ASN A 922 -20.61 18.69 -59.06
C ASN A 922 -20.17 18.84 -57.58
N GLY A 923 -18.86 18.79 -57.29
CA GLY A 923 -18.35 19.01 -55.94
C GLY A 923 -18.33 17.75 -55.06
N THR A 924 -18.64 16.58 -55.62
CA THR A 924 -18.42 15.29 -54.95
C THR A 924 -16.93 15.04 -54.79
N SER A 925 -16.50 14.45 -53.68
CA SER A 925 -15.11 14.02 -53.48
C SER A 925 -15.07 12.51 -53.24
N PHE A 926 -14.07 11.85 -53.82
CA PHE A 926 -13.85 10.42 -53.67
C PHE A 926 -12.45 10.22 -53.10
N GLN A 927 -12.30 9.36 -52.10
CA GLN A 927 -11.02 8.99 -51.52
C GLN A 927 -11.10 7.57 -51.00
N ASP A 928 -9.99 6.84 -51.08
CA ASP A 928 -9.90 5.46 -50.62
C ASP A 928 -8.44 5.07 -50.39
N CYS A 929 -8.22 3.98 -49.65
CA CYS A 929 -6.89 3.40 -49.40
C CYS A 929 -6.95 1.89 -49.22
N ASP A 930 -5.86 1.21 -49.55
CA ASP A 930 -5.69 -0.23 -49.35
C ASP A 930 -4.32 -0.51 -48.72
N ASP A 931 -4.33 -1.27 -47.64
CA ASP A 931 -3.15 -1.67 -46.87
C ASP A 931 -2.37 -2.84 -47.52
N ASP A 932 -3.00 -3.62 -48.41
CA ASP A 932 -2.46 -4.86 -49.01
C ASP A 932 -1.82 -5.80 -47.96
N GLY A 933 -2.43 -5.88 -46.78
CA GLY A 933 -1.96 -6.69 -45.64
C GLY A 933 -0.90 -6.03 -44.74
N GLU A 934 -0.46 -4.81 -45.02
CA GLU A 934 0.36 -3.99 -44.12
C GLU A 934 -0.55 -3.13 -43.23
N THR A 935 -1.18 -3.76 -42.24
CA THR A 935 -2.23 -3.15 -41.38
C THR A 935 -1.86 -1.74 -40.89
N ALA A 936 -2.79 -0.80 -41.08
CA ALA A 936 -2.75 0.63 -40.75
C ALA A 936 -1.90 1.54 -41.67
N ALA A 937 -1.24 1.00 -42.71
CA ALA A 937 -0.34 1.79 -43.56
C ALA A 937 -1.07 2.69 -44.59
N GLY A 938 -2.13 2.20 -45.23
CA GLY A 938 -2.93 2.90 -46.23
C GLY A 938 -3.71 4.07 -45.63
N GLY A 939 -4.31 3.87 -44.44
CA GLY A 939 -4.94 4.96 -43.68
C GLY A 939 -3.96 6.10 -43.37
N ARG A 940 -2.74 5.78 -42.94
CA ARG A 940 -1.67 6.77 -42.67
C ARG A 940 -1.23 7.52 -43.94
N LEU A 941 -1.15 6.84 -45.08
CA LEU A 941 -0.86 7.48 -46.36
C LEU A 941 -1.99 8.40 -46.83
N LEU A 942 -3.24 7.99 -46.67
CA LEU A 942 -4.39 8.83 -46.99
C LEU A 942 -4.42 10.09 -46.12
N HIS A 943 -4.12 9.93 -44.82
CA HIS A 943 -4.02 11.07 -43.89
C HIS A 943 -2.89 12.03 -44.27
N LEU A 944 -1.72 11.52 -44.64
CA LEU A 944 -0.63 12.34 -45.18
C LEU A 944 -1.08 13.15 -46.40
N MET A 945 -1.85 12.55 -47.31
CA MET A 945 -2.40 13.26 -48.47
C MET A 945 -3.45 14.32 -48.09
N GLN A 946 -4.22 14.09 -47.03
CA GLN A 946 -5.18 15.07 -46.49
C GLN A 946 -4.47 16.30 -45.92
N LEU A 947 -3.44 16.09 -45.08
CA LEU A 947 -2.64 17.18 -44.49
C LEU A 947 -1.92 18.02 -45.55
N MET A 948 -1.49 17.39 -46.63
CA MET A 948 -0.82 18.06 -47.75
C MET A 948 -1.79 18.67 -48.78
N ASP A 949 -3.11 18.61 -48.51
CA ASP A 949 -4.21 19.00 -49.41
C ASP A 949 -4.07 18.48 -50.85
N LEU A 950 -3.61 17.23 -51.00
CA LEU A 950 -3.36 16.61 -52.28
C LEU A 950 -4.67 16.05 -52.86
N TRP A 951 -5.12 16.62 -53.96
CA TRP A 951 -6.29 16.18 -54.72
C TRP A 951 -5.92 15.80 -56.15
N ASP A 952 -6.71 14.92 -56.75
CA ASP A 952 -6.57 14.42 -58.11
C ASP A 952 -5.27 13.62 -58.34
N HIS A 953 -4.81 12.94 -57.29
CA HIS A 953 -3.58 12.14 -57.29
C HIS A 953 -3.76 10.84 -56.51
N MET A 954 -2.96 9.84 -56.88
CA MET A 954 -2.82 8.57 -56.17
C MET A 954 -1.35 8.30 -55.86
N VAL A 955 -1.12 7.50 -54.81
CA VAL A 955 0.20 6.95 -54.48
C VAL A 955 0.10 5.44 -54.30
N VAL A 956 1.13 4.72 -54.77
CA VAL A 956 1.35 3.30 -54.50
C VAL A 956 2.74 3.14 -53.89
N VAL A 957 2.82 2.73 -52.63
CA VAL A 957 4.07 2.43 -51.94
C VAL A 957 4.29 0.92 -51.97
N THR A 958 5.28 0.49 -52.75
CA THR A 958 5.67 -0.92 -52.84
C THR A 958 6.76 -1.23 -51.83
N ARG A 959 6.54 -2.25 -50.99
CA ARG A 959 7.51 -2.79 -50.04
C ARG A 959 7.96 -4.19 -50.46
N TRP A 960 9.28 -4.40 -50.51
CA TRP A 960 9.88 -5.73 -50.56
C TRP A 960 10.49 -6.06 -49.20
N TYR A 961 10.04 -7.15 -48.56
CA TYR A 961 10.52 -7.56 -47.25
C TYR A 961 11.94 -8.12 -47.28
N GLY A 962 12.80 -7.58 -46.41
CA GLY A 962 14.23 -7.92 -46.32
C GLY A 962 14.58 -9.16 -45.49
N GLY A 963 13.60 -9.83 -44.87
CA GLY A 963 13.83 -10.97 -43.98
C GLY A 963 13.95 -10.62 -42.49
N GLN A 964 13.86 -9.33 -42.13
CA GLN A 964 13.83 -8.85 -40.74
C GLN A 964 12.60 -7.96 -40.52
N LYS A 965 11.85 -8.22 -39.44
CA LYS A 965 10.68 -7.41 -39.08
C LYS A 965 11.15 -5.99 -38.73
N LEU A 966 10.55 -4.99 -39.36
CA LEU A 966 10.89 -3.57 -39.17
C LEU A 966 10.13 -2.93 -38.00
N GLY A 967 9.25 -3.64 -37.30
CA GLY A 967 8.46 -3.04 -36.22
C GLY A 967 7.69 -1.78 -36.68
N PRO A 968 7.44 -0.82 -35.77
CA PRO A 968 6.82 0.47 -36.09
C PRO A 968 7.58 1.33 -37.12
N ARG A 969 8.92 1.23 -37.22
CA ARG A 969 9.79 1.94 -38.20
C ARG A 969 9.23 1.98 -39.61
N ARG A 970 8.59 0.88 -40.03
CA ARG A 970 8.06 0.73 -41.38
C ARG A 970 7.11 1.85 -41.78
N PHE A 971 6.33 2.41 -40.85
CA PHE A 971 5.39 3.48 -41.16
C PHE A 971 6.07 4.80 -41.51
N ALA A 972 7.15 5.15 -40.79
CA ALA A 972 7.96 6.33 -41.10
C ALA A 972 8.59 6.22 -42.51
N LEU A 973 9.10 5.03 -42.86
CA LEU A 973 9.70 4.77 -44.18
C LEU A 973 8.67 4.82 -45.32
N ILE A 974 7.45 4.30 -45.08
CA ILE A 974 6.34 4.36 -46.03
C ILE A 974 5.95 5.82 -46.32
N ASN A 975 5.78 6.63 -45.26
CA ASN A 975 5.42 8.04 -45.40
C ASN A 975 6.53 8.87 -46.05
N ALA A 976 7.80 8.63 -45.69
CA ALA A 976 8.94 9.30 -46.29
C ALA A 976 9.05 9.03 -47.80
N ALA A 977 8.87 7.77 -48.22
CA ALA A 977 8.85 7.41 -49.64
C ALA A 977 7.71 8.10 -50.39
N ALA A 978 6.50 8.12 -49.83
CA ALA A 978 5.35 8.80 -50.42
C ALA A 978 5.59 10.31 -50.56
N ARG A 979 6.10 10.96 -49.51
CA ARG A 979 6.43 12.39 -49.51
C ARG A 979 7.46 12.74 -50.58
N ASP A 980 8.53 11.96 -50.73
CA ASP A 980 9.52 12.15 -51.80
C ASP A 980 8.90 12.01 -53.20
N ALA A 981 7.99 11.06 -53.41
CA ALA A 981 7.26 10.95 -54.68
C ALA A 981 6.38 12.19 -54.96
N PHE A 982 5.72 12.77 -53.95
CA PHE A 982 4.92 13.99 -54.11
C PHE A 982 5.77 15.21 -54.43
N VAL A 983 6.92 15.38 -53.76
CA VAL A 983 7.87 16.46 -54.02
C VAL A 983 8.41 16.35 -55.44
N ARG A 984 8.80 15.15 -55.87
CA ARG A 984 9.32 14.90 -57.23
C ARG A 984 8.28 15.06 -58.32
N ALA A 985 7.02 14.78 -58.02
CA ALA A 985 5.90 15.06 -58.91
C ALA A 985 5.61 16.57 -59.03
N GLY A 986 6.27 17.42 -58.23
CA GLY A 986 6.13 18.87 -58.25
C GLY A 986 4.81 19.34 -57.62
N ILE A 987 4.17 18.49 -56.81
CA ILE A 987 2.87 18.76 -56.20
C ILE A 987 3.04 19.49 -54.85
N VAL A 988 4.23 19.40 -54.25
CA VAL A 988 4.56 19.96 -52.93
C VAL A 988 5.88 20.74 -53.01
N ASN A 989 5.93 21.96 -52.49
CA ASN A 989 7.14 22.79 -52.44
C ASN A 989 7.90 22.59 -51.11
N GLU A 990 9.22 22.35 -51.15
CA GLU A 990 10.06 22.35 -49.93
C GLU A 990 10.20 23.77 -49.35
N THR A 991 9.78 23.98 -48.10
CA THR A 991 10.10 25.17 -47.30
C THR A 991 11.33 24.93 -46.42
N SER A 992 12.34 25.79 -46.56
CA SER A 992 13.65 25.69 -45.89
C SER A 992 13.77 26.56 -44.62
N THR A 993 14.08 25.95 -43.47
CA THR A 993 14.73 26.53 -42.25
C THR A 993 15.24 25.35 -41.40
N ALA A 994 16.46 25.21 -40.86
CA ALA A 994 17.61 26.09 -40.67
C ALA A 994 18.95 25.31 -40.51
N THR A 995 20.00 25.86 -41.13
CA THR A 995 21.47 25.82 -40.87
C THR A 995 22.12 24.83 -39.87
N LYS A 996 22.85 23.84 -40.40
CA LYS A 996 24.03 23.20 -39.75
C LYS A 996 25.27 24.10 -39.83
N LYS A 997 25.87 24.45 -38.69
CA LYS A 997 27.23 25.06 -38.61
C LYS A 997 28.26 23.96 -38.32
N LYS A 998 29.27 23.85 -39.19
CA LYS A 998 30.39 22.90 -39.12
C LYS A 998 31.32 23.19 -37.93
N GLY A 999 31.68 22.15 -37.18
CA GLY A 999 32.90 22.10 -36.37
C GLY A 999 33.94 21.20 -37.05
N HIS A 1000 35.11 21.76 -37.36
CA HIS A 1000 36.33 20.99 -37.64
C HIS A 1000 37.12 20.88 -36.33
N GLY A 1001 37.73 19.71 -36.11
CA GLY A 1001 38.41 19.37 -34.86
C GLY A 1001 39.63 20.23 -34.51
N LYS A 1002 39.82 20.37 -33.21
CA LYS A 1002 41.01 19.91 -32.49
C LYS A 1002 40.61 19.44 -31.11
#